data_AF-A0A2U1WK62-F1
#
_entry.id   AF-A0A2U1WK62-F1
#
_cell.length_a   1.000
_cell.length_b   1.000
_cell.length_c   1.000
_cell.angle_alpha   90.00
_cell.angle_beta   90.00
_cell.angle_gamma   90.00
#
_symmetry.space_group_name_H-M   'P 1'
#
loop_
_entity.id
_entity.type
_entity.pdbx_description
1 polymer ?
#
loop_
_entity_poly.entity_id
_entity_poly.type
_entity_poly.pdbx_seq_one_letter_code
_entity_poly.pdbx_strand_id
1 'polypeptide(L)'
;DFDGAAALTANLDLVISPAMSAGELAGGLGVPVWRFGGRDWTQLATGARPWFPTMRLFQPNQGEGLEAAIARMANAVRASATPRGRAASPGANWAGGGDSGTTDTADPDPDPDRLLELAVAAHRSGAWDEAASLYERVLASRPRNPVALHLSGLLAHQSGASVRGEGRIAAAVAEAPEYATAHISLGNVRLALGMAGPAAASFRTALAIQPDSAAALTNLGNALDVLERSAAAADLHRKAVAADPDLAEAHDNLGVALARLGRWAEAERAHAQALRRAPGLEAGWMNLSVALRRLGRLDAAERAGRRALALAPALADAMANRCRLLRELGEPAAASPWCARALAVEPGHAAAAFNGGLLELTAGRLAQGWDGYDRRFDTRDMAAAFRCPGAPLWGGGPLSGKRLLVWREQGIGDELMFAQRLPELIAWAGHDGGHVVVECDPRFVPLFARSFPRATVRPVPASPGEPSSDIDAHVPIGSLSRRLGGTLPDFATMGAAVGPALRADPAAVETWRRRLSGLGDGLRVGIAWRSSQLDPDRMPDYTRIEDWRLVLTLPGLIPVNLQYGDCDAELAAARAAFGRAPHDFADLDLRDDLDGTAALMSALDLVIAPATSTGELAGALGVPVWRLGRTGDWTALGTGVRPWFPSMRLFWTGPGERVADLLPKVAADLERVRRAGGCFRNSDVKRPG
;
A
#
# COMPACT_ATOMS: atom_id res chain seq x y z
N ASP A 1 9.78 13.38 -26.96
CA ASP A 1 9.62 12.62 -25.70
C ASP A 1 10.91 11.85 -25.44
N PHE A 2 11.02 11.16 -24.30
CA PHE A 2 12.21 10.37 -23.97
C PHE A 2 12.37 9.13 -24.87
N ASP A 3 11.26 8.54 -25.33
CA ASP A 3 11.29 7.39 -26.24
C ASP A 3 11.89 7.75 -27.61
N GLY A 4 11.50 8.89 -28.19
CA GLY A 4 12.07 9.39 -29.43
C GLY A 4 13.54 9.79 -29.29
N ALA A 5 13.93 10.37 -28.14
CA ALA A 5 15.32 10.69 -27.85
C ALA A 5 16.17 9.43 -27.67
N ALA A 6 15.64 8.40 -27.00
CA ALA A 6 16.30 7.10 -26.84
C ALA A 6 16.43 6.38 -28.19
N ALA A 7 15.40 6.40 -29.02
CA ALA A 7 15.43 5.83 -30.37
C ALA A 7 16.48 6.53 -31.26
N LEU A 8 16.57 7.86 -31.23
CA LEU A 8 17.63 8.59 -31.93
C LEU A 8 19.02 8.22 -31.39
N THR A 9 19.15 8.21 -30.06
CA THR A 9 20.43 7.95 -29.36
C THR A 9 20.96 6.54 -29.63
N ALA A 10 20.09 5.53 -29.65
CA ALA A 10 20.43 4.15 -29.94
C ALA A 10 21.01 3.94 -31.36
N ASN A 11 20.78 4.89 -32.28
CA ASN A 11 21.30 4.84 -33.65
C ASN A 11 22.60 5.65 -33.85
N LEU A 12 23.16 6.23 -32.79
CA LEU A 12 24.41 6.99 -32.86
C LEU A 12 25.62 6.09 -32.60
N ASP A 13 26.68 6.25 -33.40
CA ASP A 13 27.94 5.51 -33.19
C ASP A 13 28.71 5.98 -31.94
N LEU A 14 28.52 7.26 -31.54
CA LEU A 14 29.17 7.87 -30.38
C LEU A 14 28.36 9.08 -29.87
N VAL A 15 28.17 9.18 -28.57
CA VAL A 15 27.59 10.36 -27.90
C VAL A 15 28.67 11.09 -27.10
N ILE A 16 28.87 12.38 -27.39
CA ILE A 16 29.77 13.25 -26.63
C ILE A 16 28.93 14.20 -25.78
N SER A 17 29.08 14.15 -24.46
CA SER A 17 28.24 14.95 -23.56
C SER A 17 28.99 15.35 -22.29
N PRO A 18 28.78 16.55 -21.72
CA PRO A 18 29.25 16.83 -20.38
C PRO A 18 28.39 16.06 -19.35
N ALA A 19 28.45 16.45 -18.07
CA ALA A 19 27.65 15.83 -17.00
C ALA A 19 26.14 16.10 -17.12
N MET A 20 25.49 15.52 -18.14
CA MET A 20 24.10 15.77 -18.54
C MET A 20 23.36 14.46 -18.81
N SER A 21 22.03 14.50 -18.66
CA SER A 21 21.14 13.33 -18.81
C SER A 21 21.22 12.65 -20.17
N ALA A 22 21.59 13.37 -21.25
CA ALA A 22 21.73 12.78 -22.59
C ALA A 22 22.89 11.75 -22.65
N GLY A 23 24.02 12.03 -22.00
CA GLY A 23 25.13 11.08 -21.92
C GLY A 23 24.82 9.89 -21.02
N GLU A 24 24.01 10.08 -19.99
CA GLU A 24 23.58 9.01 -19.08
C GLU A 24 22.54 8.11 -19.72
N LEU A 25 21.60 8.68 -20.48
CA LEU A 25 20.67 7.93 -21.32
C LEU A 25 21.42 7.09 -22.35
N ALA A 26 22.37 7.68 -23.08
CA ALA A 26 23.20 6.96 -24.05
C ALA A 26 24.00 5.82 -23.39
N GLY A 27 24.60 6.07 -22.23
CA GLY A 27 25.32 5.06 -21.47
C GLY A 27 24.40 3.94 -20.96
N GLY A 28 23.19 4.27 -20.54
CA GLY A 28 22.17 3.30 -20.12
C GLY A 28 21.62 2.47 -21.28
N LEU A 29 21.63 3.01 -22.50
CA LEU A 29 21.26 2.31 -23.73
C LEU A 29 22.43 1.48 -24.32
N GLY A 30 23.61 1.49 -23.68
CA GLY A 30 24.79 0.77 -24.18
C GLY A 30 25.41 1.40 -25.42
N VAL A 31 25.09 2.66 -25.73
CA VAL A 31 25.75 3.41 -26.80
C VAL A 31 27.10 3.91 -26.29
N PRO A 32 28.19 3.89 -27.09
CA PRO A 32 29.46 4.50 -26.68
C PRO A 32 29.28 5.96 -26.29
N VAL A 33 29.76 6.34 -25.10
CA VAL A 33 29.66 7.73 -24.62
C VAL A 33 31.02 8.26 -24.24
N TRP A 34 31.40 9.44 -24.71
CA TRP A 34 32.56 10.15 -24.18
C TRP A 34 32.09 11.33 -23.35
N ARG A 35 32.23 11.19 -22.03
CA ARG A 35 31.86 12.22 -21.07
C ARG A 35 33.05 13.07 -20.68
N PHE A 36 32.89 14.39 -20.70
CA PHE A 36 33.92 15.32 -20.27
C PHE A 36 33.47 16.18 -19.10
N GLY A 37 34.38 16.42 -18.15
CA GLY A 37 34.06 17.13 -16.91
C GLY A 37 34.97 16.74 -15.75
N GLY A 38 34.83 17.47 -14.65
CA GLY A 38 35.54 17.18 -13.40
C GLY A 38 35.15 15.84 -12.78
N ARG A 39 35.92 15.42 -11.78
CA ARG A 39 35.66 14.18 -11.04
C ARG A 39 34.42 14.36 -10.17
N ASP A 40 33.52 13.38 -10.17
CA ASP A 40 32.29 13.41 -9.38
C ASP A 40 32.05 12.09 -8.62
N TRP A 41 31.12 12.13 -7.66
CA TRP A 41 30.85 11.03 -6.74
C TRP A 41 30.37 9.76 -7.45
N THR A 42 29.82 9.87 -8.65
CA THR A 42 29.26 8.74 -9.38
C THR A 42 30.33 7.83 -9.99
N GLN A 43 31.60 8.23 -9.90
CA GLN A 43 32.76 7.42 -10.27
C GLN A 43 33.21 6.49 -9.14
N LEU A 44 32.66 6.62 -7.93
CA LEU A 44 33.03 5.82 -6.75
C LEU A 44 34.56 5.80 -6.49
N ALA A 45 35.20 6.96 -6.63
CA ALA A 45 36.66 7.14 -6.54
C ALA A 45 37.50 6.36 -7.58
N THR A 46 36.86 5.75 -8.58
CA THR A 46 37.54 5.08 -9.68
C THR A 46 37.83 6.04 -10.85
N GLY A 47 38.55 5.55 -11.87
CA GLY A 47 38.78 6.28 -13.13
C GLY A 47 37.63 6.14 -14.14
N ALA A 48 36.59 5.39 -13.80
CA ALA A 48 35.47 5.04 -14.69
C ALA A 48 34.12 5.33 -14.01
N ARG A 49 33.01 5.13 -14.73
CA ARG A 49 31.68 5.09 -14.12
C ARG A 49 31.16 3.65 -14.20
N PRO A 50 31.05 2.93 -13.07
CA PRO A 50 30.65 1.52 -13.09
C PRO A 50 29.22 1.30 -13.59
N TRP A 51 28.40 2.34 -13.58
CA TRP A 51 27.00 2.32 -14.00
C TRP A 51 26.81 2.40 -15.52
N PHE A 52 27.80 2.92 -16.25
CA PHE A 52 27.72 3.15 -17.69
C PHE A 52 28.99 2.60 -18.36
N PRO A 53 29.03 1.28 -18.63
CA PRO A 53 30.25 0.60 -19.06
C PRO A 53 30.78 1.10 -20.40
N THR A 54 29.90 1.60 -21.27
CA THR A 54 30.24 2.19 -22.57
C THR A 54 30.72 3.63 -22.48
N MET A 55 30.77 4.20 -21.28
CA MET A 55 31.13 5.60 -21.03
C MET A 55 32.63 5.75 -20.71
N ARG A 56 33.35 6.36 -21.65
CA ARG A 56 34.73 6.81 -21.47
C ARG A 56 34.76 8.22 -20.89
N LEU A 57 35.64 8.46 -19.92
CA LEU A 57 35.76 9.76 -19.26
C LEU A 57 36.97 10.53 -19.78
N PHE A 58 36.77 11.81 -20.09
CA PHE A 58 37.79 12.76 -20.49
C PHE A 58 37.82 13.89 -19.46
N GLN A 59 38.74 13.77 -18.50
CA GLN A 59 38.86 14.70 -17.39
C GLN A 59 40.04 15.65 -17.63
N PRO A 60 39.93 16.95 -17.32
CA PRO A 60 41.08 17.86 -17.34
C PRO A 60 42.08 17.45 -16.25
N ASN A 61 43.38 17.57 -16.54
CA ASN A 61 44.40 17.36 -15.52
C ASN A 61 44.39 18.50 -14.50
N GLN A 62 45.10 18.32 -13.38
CA GLN A 62 45.20 19.35 -12.34
C GLN A 62 45.83 20.64 -12.93
N GLY A 63 45.07 21.73 -12.93
CA GLY A 63 45.48 23.02 -13.51
C GLY A 63 45.07 23.24 -14.98
N GLU A 64 44.48 22.25 -15.65
CA GLU A 64 43.93 22.39 -17.01
C GLU A 64 42.44 22.80 -17.00
N GLY A 65 42.04 23.58 -18.00
CA GLY A 65 40.64 23.85 -18.32
C GLY A 65 39.97 22.70 -19.10
N LEU A 66 38.65 22.75 -19.22
CA LEU A 66 37.85 21.74 -19.93
C LEU A 66 38.20 21.66 -21.42
N GLU A 67 38.72 22.75 -21.98
CA GLU A 67 39.19 22.89 -23.35
C GLU A 67 40.31 21.88 -23.68
N ALA A 68 41.18 21.58 -22.72
CA ALA A 68 42.24 20.58 -22.89
C ALA A 68 41.67 19.16 -23.00
N ALA A 69 40.63 18.84 -22.22
CA ALA A 69 39.93 17.56 -22.31
C ALA A 69 39.19 17.42 -23.66
N ILE A 70 38.53 18.49 -24.11
CA ILE A 70 37.86 18.53 -25.43
C ILE A 70 38.88 18.39 -26.57
N ALA A 71 40.06 19.02 -26.48
CA ALA A 71 41.11 18.86 -27.49
C ALA A 71 41.62 17.41 -27.58
N ARG A 72 41.79 16.72 -26.44
CA ARG A 72 42.12 15.29 -26.40
C ARG A 72 41.02 14.42 -27.02
N MET A 73 39.76 14.74 -26.76
CA MET A 73 38.63 14.08 -27.41
C MET A 73 38.65 14.28 -28.92
N ALA A 74 38.85 15.51 -29.40
CA ALA A 74 38.88 15.81 -30.83
C ALA A 74 40.01 15.04 -31.56
N ASN A 75 41.17 14.86 -30.91
CA ASN A 75 42.24 14.04 -31.46
C ASN A 75 41.89 12.55 -31.46
N ALA A 76 41.25 12.06 -30.40
CA ALA A 76 40.79 10.68 -30.32
C ALA A 76 39.67 10.37 -31.35
N VAL A 77 38.76 11.31 -31.62
CA VAL A 77 37.76 11.14 -32.70
C VAL A 77 38.44 11.10 -34.06
N ARG A 78 39.38 12.02 -34.33
CA ARG A 78 40.13 12.04 -35.60
C ARG A 78 40.95 10.78 -35.84
N ALA A 79 41.50 10.18 -34.79
CA ALA A 79 42.21 8.91 -34.87
C ALA A 79 41.28 7.71 -35.16
N SER A 80 40.01 7.80 -34.76
CA SER A 80 39.01 6.73 -34.92
C SER A 80 38.17 6.85 -36.19
N ALA A 81 38.22 7.99 -36.89
CA ALA A 81 37.43 8.24 -38.10
C ALA A 81 38.19 7.79 -39.36
N THR A 82 38.14 6.50 -39.70
CA THR A 82 38.44 6.05 -41.07
C THR A 82 37.30 6.44 -42.01
N PRO A 83 37.55 6.98 -43.22
CA PRO A 83 36.46 7.32 -44.14
C PRO A 83 35.72 6.04 -44.58
N ARG A 84 34.44 5.91 -44.20
CA ARG A 84 33.55 4.88 -44.77
C ARG A 84 33.35 5.20 -46.25
N GLY A 85 34.00 4.42 -47.11
CA GLY A 85 33.83 4.47 -48.57
C GLY A 85 32.37 4.26 -48.95
N ARG A 86 31.85 5.17 -49.76
CA ARG A 86 30.51 5.15 -50.34
C ARG A 86 30.38 3.89 -51.20
N ALA A 87 29.50 2.95 -50.82
CA ALA A 87 29.23 1.76 -51.62
C ALA A 87 28.72 2.17 -53.01
N ALA A 88 29.45 1.77 -54.06
CA ALA A 88 29.02 1.91 -55.45
C ALA A 88 28.21 0.67 -55.87
N SER A 89 27.10 0.91 -56.54
CA SER A 89 26.14 -0.07 -57.08
C SER A 89 26.79 -1.05 -58.08
N PRO A 90 26.18 -2.23 -58.30
CA PRO A 90 26.77 -3.29 -59.12
C PRO A 90 26.60 -3.00 -60.62
N GLY A 91 27.69 -3.09 -61.38
CA GLY A 91 27.66 -3.01 -62.84
C GLY A 91 29.00 -3.38 -63.49
N ALA A 92 29.00 -4.54 -64.14
CA ALA A 92 29.83 -4.98 -65.28
C ALA A 92 31.27 -4.45 -65.43
N ASN A 93 32.28 -5.32 -65.38
CA ASN A 93 32.91 -5.83 -66.60
C ASN A 93 34.05 -6.84 -66.35
N TRP A 94 34.27 -7.61 -67.39
CA TRP A 94 35.18 -8.73 -67.59
C TRP A 94 36.70 -8.44 -67.45
N ALA A 95 37.40 -9.54 -67.19
CA ALA A 95 38.74 -9.92 -67.66
C ALA A 95 39.98 -9.44 -66.88
N GLY A 96 40.85 -10.42 -66.60
CA GLY A 96 42.27 -10.21 -66.29
C GLY A 96 42.73 -11.04 -65.10
N GLY A 97 43.49 -12.11 -65.37
CA GLY A 97 43.95 -13.08 -64.37
C GLY A 97 45.09 -12.58 -63.48
N GLY A 98 45.51 -13.43 -62.55
CA GLY A 98 46.69 -13.17 -61.73
C GLY A 98 46.64 -13.86 -60.38
N ASP A 99 47.07 -15.10 -60.38
CA ASP A 99 47.38 -15.96 -59.23
C ASP A 99 48.25 -15.27 -58.16
N SER A 100 47.91 -15.48 -56.88
CA SER A 100 48.87 -15.80 -55.82
C SER A 100 48.14 -16.03 -54.50
N GLY A 101 47.98 -17.31 -54.17
CA GLY A 101 47.50 -17.73 -52.86
C GLY A 101 48.45 -17.33 -51.74
N THR A 102 47.87 -16.91 -50.62
CA THR A 102 48.40 -17.16 -49.29
C THR A 102 47.22 -17.51 -48.39
N THR A 103 47.05 -18.81 -48.18
CA THR A 103 46.36 -19.33 -47.02
C THR A 103 47.34 -19.21 -45.86
N ASP A 104 46.97 -18.55 -44.77
CA ASP A 104 47.51 -18.93 -43.48
C ASP A 104 46.48 -18.81 -42.36
N THR A 105 46.60 -19.81 -41.51
CA THR A 105 45.75 -20.42 -40.50
C THR A 105 45.34 -19.52 -39.34
N ALA A 106 44.06 -19.60 -38.94
CA ALA A 106 43.62 -19.13 -37.62
C ALA A 106 44.09 -20.15 -36.57
N ASP A 107 44.74 -19.64 -35.52
CA ASP A 107 45.15 -20.39 -34.31
C ASP A 107 43.96 -21.21 -33.79
N PRO A 108 44.12 -22.52 -33.46
CA PRO A 108 43.00 -23.32 -32.99
C PRO A 108 42.43 -22.68 -31.72
N ASP A 109 41.09 -22.60 -31.69
CA ASP A 109 40.35 -22.14 -30.51
C ASP A 109 40.91 -22.85 -29.27
N PRO A 110 41.27 -22.14 -28.18
CA PRO A 110 41.86 -22.77 -27.00
C PRO A 110 40.98 -23.94 -26.53
N ASP A 111 41.60 -24.96 -25.94
CA ASP A 111 40.88 -26.09 -25.33
C ASP A 111 39.63 -25.61 -24.59
N PRO A 112 38.42 -26.17 -24.83
CA PRO A 112 37.19 -25.69 -24.21
C PRO A 112 37.23 -25.57 -22.67
N ASP A 113 38.07 -26.35 -21.99
CA ASP A 113 38.30 -26.20 -20.55
C ASP A 113 39.06 -24.91 -20.21
N ARG A 114 40.08 -24.57 -21.01
CA ARG A 114 40.79 -23.29 -20.90
C ARG A 114 39.90 -22.09 -21.25
N LEU A 115 39.03 -22.24 -22.25
CA LEU A 115 38.03 -21.22 -22.57
C LEU A 115 37.04 -21.00 -21.42
N LEU A 116 36.61 -22.08 -20.75
CA LEU A 116 35.74 -21.99 -19.58
C LEU A 116 36.44 -21.30 -18.39
N GLU A 117 37.71 -21.61 -18.13
CA GLU A 117 38.50 -20.92 -17.10
C GLU A 117 38.60 -19.41 -17.37
N LEU A 118 38.88 -19.02 -18.62
CA LEU A 118 38.93 -17.62 -19.04
C LEU A 118 37.56 -16.96 -18.89
N ALA A 119 36.47 -17.64 -19.28
CA ALA A 119 35.12 -17.12 -19.15
C ALA A 119 34.75 -16.85 -17.68
N VAL A 120 35.11 -17.77 -16.78
CA VAL A 120 34.88 -17.62 -15.34
C VAL A 120 35.73 -16.49 -14.76
N ALA A 121 36.99 -16.36 -15.18
CA ALA A 121 37.88 -15.28 -14.74
C ALA A 121 37.35 -13.90 -15.20
N ALA A 122 36.96 -13.77 -16.47
CA ALA A 122 36.33 -12.57 -17.01
C ALA A 122 35.02 -12.22 -16.30
N HIS A 123 34.20 -13.23 -15.98
CA HIS A 123 32.97 -13.03 -15.19
C HIS A 123 33.29 -12.49 -13.80
N ARG A 124 34.29 -13.05 -13.11
CA ARG A 124 34.69 -12.60 -11.76
C ARG A 124 35.31 -11.20 -11.75
N SER A 125 35.99 -10.79 -12.82
CA SER A 125 36.59 -9.45 -12.95
C SER A 125 35.58 -8.38 -13.42
N GLY A 126 34.36 -8.77 -13.77
CA GLY A 126 33.33 -7.88 -14.28
C GLY A 126 33.48 -7.53 -15.77
N ALA A 127 34.31 -8.26 -16.51
CA ALA A 127 34.42 -8.16 -17.97
C ALA A 127 33.28 -8.93 -18.64
N TRP A 128 32.06 -8.41 -18.51
CA TRP A 128 30.80 -9.10 -18.87
C TRP A 128 30.71 -9.48 -20.35
N ASP A 129 31.06 -8.58 -21.26
CA ASP A 129 30.97 -8.83 -22.70
C ASP A 129 31.99 -9.90 -23.14
N GLU A 130 33.19 -9.86 -22.56
CA GLU A 130 34.23 -10.86 -22.77
C GLU A 130 33.78 -12.23 -22.23
N ALA A 131 33.25 -12.25 -21.00
CA ALA A 131 32.71 -13.47 -20.39
C ALA A 131 31.58 -14.06 -21.22
N ALA A 132 30.64 -13.24 -21.72
CA ALA A 132 29.55 -13.68 -22.58
C ALA A 132 30.09 -14.35 -23.85
N SER A 133 31.01 -13.69 -24.55
CA SER A 133 31.63 -14.20 -25.78
C SER A 133 32.34 -15.54 -25.53
N LEU A 134 33.10 -15.64 -24.43
CA LEU A 134 33.80 -16.86 -24.05
C LEU A 134 32.83 -17.99 -23.70
N TYR A 135 31.74 -17.72 -22.97
CA TYR A 135 30.72 -18.73 -22.71
C TYR A 135 30.04 -19.23 -23.99
N GLU A 136 29.74 -18.36 -24.96
CA GLU A 136 29.16 -18.81 -26.24
C GLU A 136 30.13 -19.73 -27.01
N ARG A 137 31.44 -19.45 -26.99
CA ARG A 137 32.46 -20.34 -27.60
C ARG A 137 32.56 -21.69 -26.89
N VAL A 138 32.48 -21.70 -25.55
CA VAL A 138 32.39 -22.95 -24.77
C VAL A 138 31.13 -23.72 -25.14
N LEU A 139 29.98 -23.06 -25.28
CA LEU A 139 28.72 -23.72 -25.63
C LEU A 139 28.64 -24.13 -27.10
N ALA A 140 29.37 -23.48 -28.00
CA ALA A 140 29.47 -23.90 -29.41
C ALA A 140 30.23 -25.23 -29.54
N SER A 141 31.26 -25.44 -28.73
CA SER A 141 32.04 -26.69 -28.71
C SER A 141 31.42 -27.76 -27.79
N ARG A 142 30.85 -27.36 -26.64
CA ARG A 142 30.22 -28.25 -25.65
C ARG A 142 28.84 -27.70 -25.23
N PRO A 143 27.78 -27.92 -26.05
CA PRO A 143 26.45 -27.33 -25.82
C PRO A 143 25.78 -27.69 -24.49
N ARG A 144 26.21 -28.80 -23.87
CA ARG A 144 25.66 -29.34 -22.62
C ARG A 144 26.55 -29.09 -21.40
N ASN A 145 27.55 -28.20 -21.48
CA ASN A 145 28.41 -27.91 -20.33
C ASN A 145 27.60 -27.20 -19.22
N PRO A 146 27.40 -27.83 -18.05
CA PRO A 146 26.49 -27.30 -17.02
C PRO A 146 27.01 -26.01 -16.37
N VAL A 147 28.33 -25.83 -16.28
CA VAL A 147 28.93 -24.61 -15.70
C VAL A 147 28.77 -23.43 -16.65
N ALA A 148 29.06 -23.61 -17.94
CA ALA A 148 28.89 -22.58 -18.96
C ALA A 148 27.41 -22.20 -19.12
N LEU A 149 26.49 -23.17 -19.13
CA LEU A 149 25.05 -22.94 -19.17
C LEU A 149 24.57 -22.14 -17.94
N HIS A 150 24.99 -22.53 -16.73
CA HIS A 150 24.61 -21.83 -15.49
C HIS A 150 25.11 -20.37 -15.47
N LEU A 151 26.41 -20.15 -15.69
CA LEU A 151 27.02 -18.83 -15.54
C LEU A 151 26.65 -17.88 -16.69
N SER A 152 26.51 -18.38 -17.91
CA SER A 152 25.99 -17.56 -19.02
C SER A 152 24.50 -17.25 -18.88
N GLY A 153 23.74 -18.11 -18.20
CA GLY A 153 22.36 -17.86 -17.85
C GLY A 153 22.20 -16.77 -16.78
N LEU A 154 23.04 -16.80 -15.73
CA LEU A 154 23.13 -15.72 -14.75
C LEU A 154 23.51 -14.38 -15.39
N LEU A 155 24.49 -14.39 -16.30
CA LEU A 155 24.90 -13.21 -17.04
C LEU A 155 23.76 -12.66 -17.90
N ALA A 156 23.06 -13.52 -18.63
CA ALA A 156 21.88 -13.13 -19.41
C ALA A 156 20.79 -12.51 -18.52
N HIS A 157 20.55 -13.04 -17.31
CA HIS A 157 19.63 -12.44 -16.35
C HIS A 157 20.08 -11.04 -15.89
N GLN A 158 21.36 -10.87 -15.55
CA GLN A 158 21.92 -9.58 -15.14
C GLN A 158 21.86 -8.53 -16.25
N SER A 159 21.97 -8.94 -17.52
CA SER A 159 21.81 -8.07 -18.69
C SER A 159 20.35 -7.83 -19.11
N GLY A 160 19.36 -8.24 -18.30
CA GLY A 160 17.94 -8.04 -18.56
C GLY A 160 17.27 -9.11 -19.44
N ALA A 161 18.02 -10.05 -20.00
CA ALA A 161 17.51 -11.18 -20.78
C ALA A 161 17.10 -12.37 -19.88
N SER A 162 16.31 -12.10 -18.83
CA SER A 162 15.94 -13.06 -17.77
C SER A 162 15.29 -14.35 -18.29
N VAL A 163 14.47 -14.29 -19.34
CA VAL A 163 13.84 -15.49 -19.94
C VAL A 163 14.89 -16.40 -20.58
N ARG A 164 15.85 -15.82 -21.31
CA ARG A 164 16.99 -16.56 -21.87
C ARG A 164 17.87 -17.12 -20.76
N GLY A 165 18.08 -16.33 -19.70
CA GLY A 165 18.79 -16.75 -18.50
C GLY A 165 18.15 -17.97 -17.84
N GLU A 166 16.84 -17.95 -17.64
CA GLU A 166 16.07 -19.06 -17.08
C GLU A 166 16.27 -20.34 -17.90
N GLY A 167 16.09 -20.27 -19.22
CA GLY A 167 16.23 -21.44 -20.09
C GLY A 167 17.63 -22.05 -20.07
N ARG A 168 18.68 -21.22 -19.96
CA ARG A 168 20.07 -21.69 -19.85
C ARG A 168 20.35 -22.38 -18.52
N ILE A 169 19.91 -21.79 -17.42
CA ILE A 169 20.11 -22.40 -16.09
C ILE A 169 19.25 -23.66 -15.95
N ALA A 170 18.04 -23.69 -16.54
CA ALA A 170 17.20 -24.88 -16.61
C ALA A 170 17.90 -26.03 -17.37
N ALA A 171 18.58 -25.74 -18.47
CA ALA A 171 19.40 -26.72 -19.18
C ALA A 171 20.59 -27.19 -18.32
N ALA A 172 21.24 -26.29 -17.57
CA ALA A 172 22.34 -26.65 -16.67
C ALA A 172 21.92 -27.67 -15.60
N VAL A 173 20.75 -27.49 -14.98
CA VAL A 173 20.26 -28.43 -13.96
C VAL A 173 19.70 -29.72 -14.55
N ALA A 174 19.28 -29.73 -15.83
CA ALA A 174 18.88 -30.94 -16.53
C ALA A 174 20.08 -31.85 -16.82
N GLU A 175 21.22 -31.27 -17.19
CA GLU A 175 22.48 -32.00 -17.43
C GLU A 175 23.19 -32.38 -16.13
N ALA A 176 23.05 -31.57 -15.07
CA ALA A 176 23.61 -31.84 -13.75
C ALA A 176 22.57 -31.66 -12.62
N PRO A 177 21.71 -32.67 -12.36
CA PRO A 177 20.64 -32.57 -11.36
C PRO A 177 21.11 -32.31 -9.92
N GLU A 178 22.31 -32.76 -9.56
CA GLU A 178 22.95 -32.57 -8.25
C GLU A 178 23.57 -31.17 -8.08
N TYR A 179 23.48 -30.28 -9.08
CA TYR A 179 24.10 -28.96 -9.05
C TYR A 179 23.29 -27.95 -8.22
N ALA A 180 23.38 -28.05 -6.90
CA ALA A 180 22.59 -27.25 -5.95
C ALA A 180 22.64 -25.72 -6.23
N THR A 181 23.81 -25.16 -6.51
CA THR A 181 23.96 -23.73 -6.81
C THR A 181 23.18 -23.31 -8.06
N ALA A 182 23.15 -24.16 -9.11
CA ALA A 182 22.38 -23.88 -10.31
C ALA A 182 20.86 -23.93 -10.04
N HIS A 183 20.40 -24.82 -9.15
CA HIS A 183 19.00 -24.82 -8.69
C HIS A 183 18.64 -23.55 -7.92
N ILE A 184 19.52 -23.05 -7.04
CA ILE A 184 19.31 -21.78 -6.33
C ILE A 184 19.21 -20.62 -7.34
N SER A 185 20.17 -20.53 -8.28
CA SER A 185 20.14 -19.51 -9.32
C SER A 185 18.89 -19.58 -10.19
N LEU A 186 18.47 -20.79 -10.58
CA LEU A 186 17.24 -21.00 -11.35
C LEU A 186 16.01 -20.50 -10.59
N GLY A 187 15.93 -20.82 -9.29
CA GLY A 187 14.87 -20.34 -8.41
C GLY A 187 14.85 -18.81 -8.33
N ASN A 188 16.01 -18.17 -8.18
CA ASN A 188 16.10 -16.70 -8.12
C ASN A 188 15.63 -16.04 -9.42
N VAL A 189 16.07 -16.55 -10.58
CA VAL A 189 15.64 -16.04 -11.90
C VAL A 189 14.14 -16.25 -12.10
N ARG A 190 13.60 -17.41 -11.69
CA ARG A 190 12.16 -17.69 -11.75
C ARG A 190 11.35 -16.75 -10.85
N LEU A 191 11.83 -16.43 -9.65
CA LEU A 191 11.20 -15.42 -8.80
C LEU A 191 11.18 -14.05 -9.47
N ALA A 192 12.29 -13.61 -10.07
CA ALA A 192 12.37 -12.35 -10.79
C ALA A 192 11.41 -12.30 -12.00
N LEU A 193 11.10 -13.46 -12.60
CA LEU A 193 10.12 -13.61 -13.67
C LEU A 193 8.67 -13.77 -13.17
N GLY A 194 8.41 -13.68 -11.86
CA GLY A 194 7.08 -13.89 -11.27
C GLY A 194 6.63 -15.36 -11.17
N MET A 195 7.52 -16.31 -11.45
CA MET A 195 7.24 -17.75 -11.43
C MET A 195 7.50 -18.36 -10.04
N ALA A 196 6.78 -17.89 -9.01
CA ALA A 196 7.03 -18.27 -7.62
C ALA A 196 6.86 -19.77 -7.33
N GLY A 197 5.88 -20.43 -7.97
CA GLY A 197 5.67 -21.88 -7.86
C GLY A 197 6.88 -22.69 -8.36
N PRO A 198 7.29 -22.51 -9.64
CA PRO A 198 8.50 -23.11 -10.19
C PRO A 198 9.77 -22.76 -9.40
N ALA A 199 9.90 -21.54 -8.90
CA ALA A 199 11.03 -21.15 -8.06
C ALA A 199 11.09 -21.96 -6.76
N ALA A 200 9.96 -22.08 -6.06
CA ALA A 200 9.87 -22.88 -4.84
C ALA A 200 10.23 -24.36 -5.09
N ALA A 201 9.91 -24.92 -6.26
CA ALA A 201 10.36 -26.27 -6.63
C ALA A 201 11.89 -26.34 -6.75
N SER A 202 12.53 -25.40 -7.44
CA SER A 202 13.99 -25.33 -7.58
C SER A 202 14.69 -25.22 -6.22
N PHE A 203 14.22 -24.35 -5.32
CA PHE A 203 14.82 -24.23 -3.99
C PHE A 203 14.63 -25.49 -3.13
N ARG A 204 13.50 -26.20 -3.25
CA ARG A 204 13.33 -27.50 -2.57
C ARG A 204 14.33 -28.53 -3.06
N THR A 205 14.59 -28.59 -4.36
CA THR A 205 15.63 -29.47 -4.90
C THR A 205 17.01 -29.09 -4.39
N ALA A 206 17.35 -27.79 -4.38
CA ALA A 206 18.61 -27.33 -3.80
C ALA A 206 18.76 -27.74 -2.32
N LEU A 207 17.68 -27.67 -1.53
CA LEU A 207 17.66 -28.09 -0.12
C LEU A 207 17.67 -29.61 0.06
N ALA A 208 17.19 -30.39 -0.92
CA ALA A 208 17.35 -31.85 -0.88
C ALA A 208 18.82 -32.25 -1.04
N ILE A 209 19.60 -31.48 -1.81
CA ILE A 209 21.03 -31.69 -2.04
C ILE A 209 21.86 -31.08 -0.90
N GLN A 210 21.49 -29.88 -0.43
CA GLN A 210 22.16 -29.12 0.62
C GLN A 210 21.16 -28.65 1.69
N PRO A 211 20.81 -29.51 2.67
CA PRO A 211 19.74 -29.24 3.65
C PRO A 211 19.93 -27.98 4.51
N ASP A 212 21.17 -27.64 4.83
CA ASP A 212 21.52 -26.54 5.73
C ASP A 212 21.89 -25.24 5.00
N SER A 213 21.56 -25.13 3.70
CA SER A 213 21.81 -23.90 2.94
C SER A 213 20.88 -22.76 3.38
N ALA A 214 21.38 -21.87 4.25
CA ALA A 214 20.65 -20.72 4.78
C ALA A 214 20.11 -19.80 3.66
N ALA A 215 20.87 -19.64 2.56
CA ALA A 215 20.44 -18.90 1.38
C ALA A 215 19.24 -19.58 0.68
N ALA A 216 19.29 -20.91 0.46
CA ALA A 216 18.19 -21.63 -0.17
C ALA A 216 16.94 -21.69 0.73
N LEU A 217 17.11 -21.80 2.05
CA LEU A 217 16.02 -21.72 3.03
C LEU A 217 15.34 -20.34 2.97
N THR A 218 16.12 -19.26 2.94
CA THR A 218 15.61 -17.88 2.85
C THR A 218 14.89 -17.65 1.53
N ASN A 219 15.46 -18.10 0.41
CA ASN A 219 14.85 -17.89 -0.91
C ASN A 219 13.58 -18.74 -1.11
N LEU A 220 13.53 -19.95 -0.56
CA LEU A 220 12.28 -20.72 -0.49
C LEU A 220 11.23 -20.00 0.38
N GLY A 221 11.64 -19.44 1.52
CA GLY A 221 10.78 -18.62 2.36
C GLY A 221 10.16 -17.46 1.58
N ASN A 222 10.98 -16.68 0.88
CA ASN A 222 10.54 -15.57 0.03
C ASN A 222 9.56 -16.04 -1.06
N ALA A 223 9.82 -17.17 -1.71
CA ALA A 223 8.92 -17.75 -2.72
C ALA A 223 7.57 -18.16 -2.13
N LEU A 224 7.57 -18.77 -0.94
CA LEU A 224 6.33 -19.12 -0.24
C LEU A 224 5.56 -17.88 0.22
N ASP A 225 6.25 -16.82 0.59
CA ASP A 225 5.66 -15.54 0.95
C ASP A 225 4.93 -14.88 -0.24
N VAL A 226 5.47 -14.99 -1.46
CA VAL A 226 4.78 -14.56 -2.70
C VAL A 226 3.56 -15.42 -3.00
N LEU A 227 3.60 -16.70 -2.61
CA LEU A 227 2.47 -17.64 -2.73
C LEU A 227 1.48 -17.55 -1.55
N GLU A 228 1.55 -16.48 -0.75
CA GLU A 228 0.68 -16.22 0.41
C GLU A 228 0.74 -17.30 1.51
N ARG A 229 1.86 -18.03 1.60
CA ARG A 229 2.11 -19.09 2.61
C ARG A 229 3.03 -18.59 3.73
N SER A 230 2.68 -17.46 4.33
CA SER A 230 3.53 -16.74 5.30
C SER A 230 3.91 -17.56 6.55
N ALA A 231 3.06 -18.48 6.99
CA ALA A 231 3.37 -19.36 8.13
C ALA A 231 4.55 -20.31 7.81
N ALA A 232 4.52 -20.93 6.63
CA ALA A 232 5.59 -21.80 6.17
C ALA A 232 6.86 -21.01 5.84
N ALA A 233 6.72 -19.78 5.31
CA ALA A 233 7.85 -18.87 5.11
C ALA A 233 8.55 -18.54 6.44
N ALA A 234 7.79 -18.18 7.49
CA ALA A 234 8.35 -17.91 8.81
C ALA A 234 9.12 -19.11 9.38
N ASP A 235 8.62 -20.35 9.20
CA ASP A 235 9.33 -21.55 9.64
C ASP A 235 10.65 -21.76 8.89
N LEU A 236 10.68 -21.49 7.59
CA LEU A 236 11.91 -21.58 6.79
C LEU A 236 12.92 -20.50 7.18
N HIS A 237 12.48 -19.26 7.43
CA HIS A 237 13.39 -18.21 7.89
C HIS A 237 13.94 -18.50 9.28
N ARG A 238 13.16 -19.12 10.19
CA ARG A 238 13.71 -19.62 11.47
C ARG A 238 14.78 -20.68 11.27
N LYS A 239 14.59 -21.61 10.32
CA LYS A 239 15.62 -22.60 9.97
C LYS A 239 16.86 -21.93 9.36
N ALA A 240 16.67 -20.94 8.50
CA ALA A 240 17.78 -20.17 7.91
C ALA A 240 18.59 -19.45 8.99
N VAL A 241 17.92 -18.81 9.96
CA VAL A 241 18.56 -18.20 11.13
C VAL A 241 19.28 -19.23 12.02
N ALA A 242 18.78 -20.46 12.11
CA ALA A 242 19.46 -21.52 12.85
C ALA A 242 20.71 -22.04 12.12
N ALA A 243 20.65 -22.12 10.78
CA ALA A 243 21.76 -22.56 9.94
C ALA A 243 22.87 -21.51 9.83
N ASP A 244 22.50 -20.23 9.73
CA ASP A 244 23.41 -19.09 9.76
C ASP A 244 22.83 -17.98 10.66
N PRO A 245 23.25 -17.93 11.95
CA PRO A 245 22.79 -16.91 12.89
C PRO A 245 23.18 -15.48 12.54
N ASP A 246 24.18 -15.27 11.67
CA ASP A 246 24.71 -13.95 11.29
C ASP A 246 24.12 -13.41 9.98
N LEU A 247 23.37 -14.24 9.24
CA LEU A 247 22.65 -13.84 8.03
C LEU A 247 21.54 -12.84 8.35
N ALA A 248 21.86 -11.55 8.27
CA ALA A 248 20.94 -10.45 8.58
C ALA A 248 19.63 -10.51 7.76
N GLU A 249 19.73 -10.89 6.48
CA GLU A 249 18.57 -11.02 5.58
C GLU A 249 17.56 -12.05 6.09
N ALA A 250 18.01 -13.19 6.64
CA ALA A 250 17.11 -14.21 7.18
C ALA A 250 16.34 -13.69 8.40
N HIS A 251 16.96 -12.87 9.25
CA HIS A 251 16.28 -12.21 10.37
C HIS A 251 15.26 -11.17 9.87
N ASP A 252 15.58 -10.40 8.84
CA ASP A 252 14.66 -9.39 8.31
C ASP A 252 13.44 -10.04 7.64
N ASN A 253 13.68 -11.05 6.79
CA ASN A 253 12.62 -11.81 6.12
C ASN A 253 11.74 -12.58 7.13
N LEU A 254 12.32 -13.11 8.22
CA LEU A 254 11.54 -13.64 9.34
C LEU A 254 10.61 -12.57 9.92
N GLY A 255 11.12 -11.35 10.12
CA GLY A 255 10.31 -10.23 10.59
C GLY A 255 9.17 -9.86 9.64
N VAL A 256 9.43 -9.83 8.33
CA VAL A 256 8.40 -9.59 7.30
C VAL A 256 7.31 -10.66 7.33
N ALA A 257 7.68 -11.95 7.37
CA ALA A 257 6.73 -13.05 7.43
C ALA A 257 5.89 -13.01 8.73
N LEU A 258 6.52 -12.70 9.87
CA LEU A 258 5.83 -12.53 11.16
C LEU A 258 4.86 -11.34 11.15
N ALA A 259 5.25 -10.23 10.53
CA ALA A 259 4.39 -9.05 10.36
C ALA A 259 3.12 -9.38 9.54
N ARG A 260 3.26 -10.16 8.45
CA ARG A 260 2.12 -10.66 7.66
C ARG A 260 1.17 -11.55 8.45
N LEU A 261 1.67 -12.25 9.47
CA LEU A 261 0.89 -13.07 10.40
C LEU A 261 0.31 -12.25 11.58
N GLY A 262 0.49 -10.92 11.60
CA GLY A 262 0.06 -10.05 12.70
C GLY A 262 0.89 -10.18 13.98
N ARG A 263 2.00 -10.92 13.96
CA ARG A 263 2.88 -11.17 15.12
C ARG A 263 3.90 -10.03 15.30
N TRP A 264 3.39 -8.80 15.45
CA TRP A 264 4.19 -7.57 15.40
C TRP A 264 5.33 -7.50 16.44
N ALA A 265 5.10 -7.99 17.66
CA ALA A 265 6.13 -7.98 18.71
C ALA A 265 7.28 -8.97 18.44
N GLU A 266 7.04 -10.01 17.64
CA GLU A 266 8.09 -10.91 17.17
C GLU A 266 8.78 -10.34 15.94
N ALA A 267 8.03 -9.70 15.04
CA ALA A 267 8.58 -9.00 13.89
C ALA A 267 9.57 -7.90 14.32
N GLU A 268 9.21 -7.08 15.30
CA GLU A 268 10.11 -6.07 15.89
C GLU A 268 11.44 -6.69 16.35
N ARG A 269 11.38 -7.80 17.08
CA ARG A 269 12.57 -8.50 17.58
C ARG A 269 13.44 -9.03 16.44
N ALA A 270 12.83 -9.60 15.41
CA ALA A 270 13.53 -10.13 14.24
C ALA A 270 14.22 -9.02 13.43
N HIS A 271 13.52 -7.92 13.11
CA HIS A 271 14.12 -6.76 12.45
C HIS A 271 15.26 -6.14 13.29
N ALA A 272 15.09 -6.04 14.62
CA ALA A 272 16.15 -5.55 15.49
C ALA A 272 17.38 -6.48 15.51
N GLN A 273 17.20 -7.80 15.35
CA GLN A 273 18.32 -8.74 15.19
C GLN A 273 19.03 -8.56 13.85
N ALA A 274 18.27 -8.37 12.75
CA ALA A 274 18.84 -8.07 11.44
C ALA A 274 19.71 -6.81 11.49
N LEU A 275 19.20 -5.75 12.09
CA LEU A 275 19.88 -4.45 12.18
C LEU A 275 21.09 -4.44 13.12
N ARG A 276 21.16 -5.37 14.10
CA ARG A 276 22.38 -5.56 14.90
C ARG A 276 23.53 -6.13 14.07
N ARG A 277 23.22 -6.97 13.08
CA ARG A 277 24.20 -7.63 12.21
C ARG A 277 24.57 -6.76 11.02
N ALA A 278 23.57 -6.12 10.42
CA ALA A 278 23.72 -5.22 9.30
C ALA A 278 23.05 -3.86 9.58
N PRO A 279 23.71 -2.94 10.30
CA PRO A 279 23.15 -1.61 10.61
C PRO A 279 22.89 -0.72 9.37
N GLY A 280 23.46 -1.08 8.23
CA GLY A 280 23.28 -0.42 6.94
C GLY A 280 22.09 -0.93 6.12
N LEU A 281 21.37 -1.97 6.58
CA LEU A 281 20.22 -2.53 5.88
C LEU A 281 19.03 -1.56 5.92
N GLU A 282 18.82 -0.81 4.85
CA GLU A 282 17.82 0.25 4.73
C GLU A 282 16.38 -0.30 4.86
N ALA A 283 16.10 -1.43 4.21
CA ALA A 283 14.80 -2.10 4.26
C ALA A 283 14.45 -2.54 5.69
N GLY A 284 15.44 -3.01 6.45
CA GLY A 284 15.25 -3.44 7.84
C GLY A 284 14.87 -2.29 8.77
N TRP A 285 15.43 -1.08 8.57
CA TRP A 285 15.02 0.11 9.34
C TRP A 285 13.59 0.55 9.01
N MET A 286 13.19 0.45 7.74
CA MET A 286 11.82 0.73 7.31
C MET A 286 10.85 -0.30 7.91
N ASN A 287 11.16 -1.59 7.82
CA ASN A 287 10.34 -2.66 8.37
C ASN A 287 10.19 -2.55 9.89
N LEU A 288 11.28 -2.24 10.60
CA LEU A 288 11.25 -1.95 12.03
C LEU A 288 10.35 -0.75 12.36
N SER A 289 10.42 0.32 11.57
CA SER A 289 9.53 1.48 11.73
C SER A 289 8.06 1.10 11.61
N VAL A 290 7.71 0.24 10.65
CA VAL A 290 6.32 -0.24 10.47
C VAL A 290 5.88 -1.10 11.65
N ALA A 291 6.72 -2.04 12.10
CA ALA A 291 6.42 -2.89 13.25
C ALA A 291 6.24 -2.08 14.55
N LEU A 292 7.13 -1.11 14.81
CA LEU A 292 7.04 -0.22 15.97
C LEU A 292 5.76 0.64 15.94
N ARG A 293 5.38 1.16 14.77
CA ARG A 293 4.14 1.92 14.60
C ARG A 293 2.92 1.07 14.95
N ARG A 294 2.84 -0.17 14.42
CA ARG A 294 1.76 -1.12 14.73
C ARG A 294 1.69 -1.53 16.19
N LEU A 295 2.78 -1.38 16.94
CA LEU A 295 2.85 -1.60 18.40
C LEU A 295 2.54 -0.33 19.21
N GLY A 296 2.16 0.78 18.56
CA GLY A 296 1.90 2.08 19.20
C GLY A 296 3.16 2.82 19.68
N ARG A 297 4.36 2.34 19.34
CA ARG A 297 5.65 2.93 19.76
C ARG A 297 6.08 4.03 18.78
N LEU A 298 5.25 5.07 18.64
CA LEU A 298 5.34 6.06 17.56
C LEU A 298 6.69 6.82 17.53
N ASP A 299 7.24 7.22 18.67
CA ASP A 299 8.55 7.91 18.73
C ASP A 299 9.70 7.03 18.25
N ALA A 300 9.66 5.74 18.60
CA ALA A 300 10.67 4.78 18.16
C ALA A 300 10.52 4.48 16.67
N ALA A 301 9.29 4.39 16.18
CA ALA A 301 8.99 4.27 14.76
C ALA A 301 9.58 5.44 13.96
N GLU A 302 9.39 6.69 14.42
CA GLU A 302 9.90 7.88 13.73
C GLU A 302 11.44 7.88 13.67
N ARG A 303 12.12 7.46 14.74
CA ARG A 303 13.58 7.31 14.73
C ARG A 303 14.04 6.26 13.71
N ALA A 304 13.38 5.11 13.66
CA ALA A 304 13.70 4.04 12.70
C ALA A 304 13.44 4.49 11.24
N GLY A 305 12.30 5.13 10.97
CA GLY A 305 11.96 5.67 9.65
C GLY A 305 12.93 6.76 9.18
N ARG A 306 13.37 7.65 10.08
CA ARG A 306 14.44 8.63 9.80
C ARG A 306 15.75 7.96 9.43
N ARG A 307 16.10 6.86 10.10
CA ARG A 307 17.33 6.11 9.79
C ARG A 307 17.25 5.43 8.43
N ALA A 308 16.11 4.84 8.08
CA ALA A 308 15.88 4.27 6.74
C ALA A 308 16.08 5.33 5.65
N LEU A 309 15.45 6.50 5.80
CA LEU A 309 15.56 7.60 4.83
C LEU A 309 16.95 8.26 4.79
N ALA A 310 17.73 8.19 5.87
CA ALA A 310 19.11 8.65 5.87
C ALA A 310 20.05 7.70 5.09
N LEU A 311 19.75 6.40 5.10
CA LEU A 311 20.48 5.39 4.34
C LEU A 311 20.05 5.37 2.86
N ALA A 312 18.75 5.50 2.59
CA ALA A 312 18.17 5.51 1.25
C ALA A 312 17.20 6.69 1.08
N PRO A 313 17.69 7.88 0.69
CA PRO A 313 16.88 9.10 0.57
C PRO A 313 15.82 9.08 -0.53
N ALA A 314 15.86 8.10 -1.44
CA ALA A 314 14.91 7.90 -2.54
C ALA A 314 13.97 6.70 -2.32
N LEU A 315 13.93 6.13 -1.10
CA LEU A 315 13.05 5.00 -0.80
C LEU A 315 11.59 5.48 -0.60
N ALA A 316 10.77 5.36 -1.65
CA ALA A 316 9.41 5.88 -1.67
C ALA A 316 8.50 5.24 -0.61
N ASP A 317 8.61 3.93 -0.37
CA ASP A 317 7.89 3.22 0.69
C ASP A 317 8.18 3.81 2.08
N ALA A 318 9.45 4.14 2.37
CA ALA A 318 9.83 4.75 3.65
C ALA A 318 9.26 6.17 3.80
N MET A 319 9.19 6.93 2.71
CA MET A 319 8.54 8.26 2.70
C MET A 319 7.02 8.14 2.93
N ALA A 320 6.35 7.19 2.26
CA ALA A 320 4.92 6.95 2.42
C ALA A 320 4.58 6.48 3.84
N ASN A 321 5.41 5.60 4.42
CA ASN A 321 5.28 5.14 5.80
C ASN A 321 5.49 6.28 6.81
N ARG A 322 6.47 7.18 6.57
CA ARG A 322 6.67 8.35 7.42
C ARG A 322 5.53 9.36 7.33
N CYS A 323 4.99 9.59 6.13
CA CYS A 323 3.79 10.40 5.94
C CYS A 323 2.61 9.86 6.78
N ARG A 324 2.38 8.54 6.74
CA ARG A 324 1.36 7.87 7.57
C ARG A 324 1.61 8.08 9.06
N LEU A 325 2.84 7.85 9.53
CA LEU A 325 3.21 7.99 10.94
C LEU A 325 2.99 9.42 11.45
N LEU A 326 3.43 10.44 10.71
CA LEU A 326 3.24 11.85 11.10
C LEU A 326 1.76 12.25 11.14
N ARG A 327 0.93 11.69 10.25
CA ARG A 327 -0.52 11.88 10.32
C ARG A 327 -1.11 11.27 11.61
N GLU A 328 -0.66 10.08 12.01
CA GLU A 328 -1.12 9.40 13.23
C GLU A 328 -0.69 10.13 14.52
N LEU A 329 0.49 10.77 14.47
CA LEU A 329 0.99 11.69 15.49
C LEU A 329 0.22 13.03 15.55
N GLY A 330 -0.70 13.28 14.61
CA GLY A 330 -1.46 14.53 14.56
C GLY A 330 -0.67 15.72 13.97
N GLU A 331 0.35 15.44 13.16
CA GLU A 331 1.21 16.44 12.51
C GLU A 331 0.99 16.49 10.97
N PRO A 332 -0.21 16.83 10.47
CA PRO A 332 -0.52 16.76 9.05
C PRO A 332 0.36 17.68 8.19
N ALA A 333 0.74 18.85 8.72
CA ALA A 333 1.65 19.78 8.03
C ALA A 333 3.06 19.19 7.81
N ALA A 334 3.56 18.40 8.76
CA ALA A 334 4.82 17.69 8.63
C ALA A 334 4.69 16.45 7.72
N ALA A 335 3.51 15.83 7.67
CA ALA A 335 3.23 14.64 6.87
C ALA A 335 3.18 14.92 5.35
N SER A 336 2.48 15.98 4.92
CA SER A 336 2.23 16.25 3.49
C SER A 336 3.47 16.27 2.59
N PRO A 337 4.61 16.90 2.97
CA PRO A 337 5.81 16.89 2.15
C PRO A 337 6.36 15.49 1.87
N TRP A 338 6.17 14.52 2.77
CA TRP A 338 6.66 13.15 2.58
C TRP A 338 5.84 12.39 1.57
N CYS A 339 4.51 12.52 1.60
CA CYS A 339 3.65 11.94 0.56
C CYS A 339 3.95 12.55 -0.82
N ALA A 340 4.15 13.87 -0.91
CA ALA A 340 4.51 14.53 -2.16
C ALA A 340 5.86 14.06 -2.71
N ARG A 341 6.88 13.90 -1.85
CA ARG A 341 8.19 13.37 -2.25
C ARG A 341 8.12 11.92 -2.71
N ALA A 342 7.34 11.07 -2.02
CA ALA A 342 7.14 9.69 -2.43
C ALA A 342 6.55 9.61 -3.84
N LEU A 343 5.52 10.42 -4.13
CA LEU A 343 4.89 10.50 -5.45
C LEU A 343 5.79 11.14 -6.51
N ALA A 344 6.71 12.03 -6.13
CA ALA A 344 7.69 12.58 -7.06
C ALA A 344 8.74 11.53 -7.50
N VAL A 345 9.13 10.63 -6.59
CA VAL A 345 10.04 9.52 -6.90
C VAL A 345 9.30 8.39 -7.65
N GLU A 346 8.10 8.05 -7.19
CA GLU A 346 7.27 6.99 -7.74
C GLU A 346 5.82 7.49 -7.91
N PRO A 347 5.45 8.06 -9.06
CA PRO A 347 4.11 8.60 -9.29
C PRO A 347 2.96 7.60 -9.11
N GLY A 348 3.25 6.30 -9.30
CA GLY A 348 2.28 5.21 -9.12
C GLY A 348 2.07 4.77 -7.67
N HIS A 349 2.84 5.28 -6.70
CA HIS A 349 2.91 4.73 -5.34
C HIS A 349 1.57 4.85 -4.59
N ALA A 350 0.84 3.73 -4.52
CA ALA A 350 -0.52 3.66 -3.98
C ALA A 350 -0.66 4.19 -2.55
N ALA A 351 0.22 3.75 -1.63
CA ALA A 351 0.11 4.16 -0.23
C ALA A 351 0.39 5.66 -0.02
N ALA A 352 1.30 6.26 -0.80
CA ALA A 352 1.55 7.70 -0.75
C ALA A 352 0.36 8.50 -1.29
N ALA A 353 -0.22 8.07 -2.41
CA ALA A 353 -1.42 8.68 -2.99
C ALA A 353 -2.61 8.61 -2.02
N PHE A 354 -2.86 7.44 -1.44
CA PHE A 354 -3.92 7.25 -0.46
C PHE A 354 -3.72 8.10 0.80
N ASN A 355 -2.51 8.07 1.38
CA ASN A 355 -2.24 8.85 2.58
C ASN A 355 -2.29 10.36 2.32
N GLY A 356 -1.81 10.80 1.16
CA GLY A 356 -1.92 12.18 0.69
C GLY A 356 -3.37 12.59 0.52
N GLY A 357 -4.19 11.76 -0.14
CA GLY A 357 -5.63 11.99 -0.29
C GLY A 357 -6.34 12.23 1.05
N LEU A 358 -6.05 11.41 2.06
CA LEU A 358 -6.60 11.61 3.40
C LEU A 358 -6.19 12.96 4.03
N LEU A 359 -4.95 13.42 3.81
CA LEU A 359 -4.48 14.73 4.29
C LEU A 359 -5.20 15.88 3.57
N GLU A 360 -5.42 15.74 2.26
CA GLU A 360 -6.16 16.71 1.45
C GLU A 360 -7.64 16.78 1.87
N LEU A 361 -8.29 15.64 2.13
CA LEU A 361 -9.65 15.58 2.70
C LEU A 361 -9.71 16.23 4.08
N THR A 362 -8.73 15.94 4.95
CA THR A 362 -8.61 16.57 6.28
C THR A 362 -8.49 18.09 6.18
N ALA A 363 -7.89 18.60 5.12
CA ALA A 363 -7.75 20.03 4.86
C ALA A 363 -8.89 20.64 4.03
N GLY A 364 -9.95 19.88 3.72
CA GLY A 364 -11.10 20.33 2.93
C GLY A 364 -10.86 20.46 1.42
N ARG A 365 -9.72 19.99 0.92
CA ARG A 365 -9.39 19.97 -0.52
C ARG A 365 -9.97 18.70 -1.16
N LEU A 366 -11.29 18.72 -1.36
CA LEU A 366 -12.06 17.52 -1.68
C LEU A 366 -11.66 16.85 -2.99
N ALA A 367 -11.45 17.62 -4.07
CA ALA A 367 -11.12 17.05 -5.37
C ALA A 367 -9.82 16.22 -5.33
N GLN A 368 -8.73 16.82 -4.84
CA GLN A 368 -7.44 16.14 -4.66
C GLN A 368 -7.54 15.00 -3.64
N GLY A 369 -8.31 15.22 -2.57
CA GLY A 369 -8.50 14.25 -1.52
C GLY A 369 -9.16 12.96 -2.00
N TRP A 370 -10.20 13.09 -2.82
CA TRP A 370 -10.90 11.95 -3.39
C TRP A 370 -10.08 11.23 -4.47
N ASP A 371 -9.30 11.95 -5.28
CA ASP A 371 -8.38 11.32 -6.24
C ASP A 371 -7.36 10.42 -5.53
N GLY A 372 -6.83 10.87 -4.38
CA GLY A 372 -5.96 10.02 -3.54
C GLY A 372 -6.71 8.89 -2.84
N TYR A 373 -7.92 9.13 -2.33
CA TYR A 373 -8.75 8.12 -1.64
C TYR A 373 -9.12 6.94 -2.56
N ASP A 374 -9.33 7.19 -3.86
CA ASP A 374 -9.61 6.14 -4.85
C ASP A 374 -8.45 5.14 -5.02
N ARG A 375 -7.22 5.51 -4.61
CA ARG A 375 -6.04 4.64 -4.65
C ARG A 375 -5.94 3.64 -3.49
N ARG A 376 -6.91 3.64 -2.56
CA ARG A 376 -6.89 2.78 -1.37
C ARG A 376 -6.79 1.29 -1.71
N PHE A 377 -7.51 0.83 -2.73
CA PHE A 377 -7.51 -0.57 -3.16
C PHE A 377 -6.25 -0.97 -3.94
N ASP A 378 -5.44 -0.01 -4.37
CA ASP A 378 -4.11 -0.29 -4.94
C ASP A 378 -3.07 -0.55 -3.84
N THR A 379 -3.42 -0.32 -2.56
CA THR A 379 -2.55 -0.64 -1.43
C THR A 379 -2.65 -2.12 -1.07
N ARG A 380 -1.50 -2.72 -0.68
CA ARG A 380 -1.43 -4.13 -0.28
C ARG A 380 -2.44 -4.48 0.83
N ASP A 381 -2.62 -3.56 1.79
CA ASP A 381 -3.51 -3.75 2.95
C ASP A 381 -5.00 -3.87 2.55
N MET A 382 -5.40 -3.35 1.38
CA MET A 382 -6.81 -3.28 0.97
C MET A 382 -7.10 -3.96 -0.38
N ALA A 383 -6.09 -4.45 -1.10
CA ALA A 383 -6.26 -5.02 -2.44
C ALA A 383 -7.20 -6.24 -2.48
N ALA A 384 -7.09 -7.15 -1.50
CA ALA A 384 -7.92 -8.35 -1.39
C ALA A 384 -9.43 -8.04 -1.24
N ALA A 385 -9.72 -6.81 -0.87
CA ALA A 385 -11.02 -6.30 -0.51
C ALA A 385 -11.77 -5.67 -1.71
N PHE A 386 -11.10 -5.52 -2.85
CA PHE A 386 -11.66 -4.97 -4.07
C PHE A 386 -12.66 -5.95 -4.72
N ARG A 387 -13.85 -5.46 -5.06
CA ARG A 387 -14.92 -6.24 -5.70
C ARG A 387 -14.70 -6.34 -7.22
N CYS A 388 -14.64 -7.57 -7.74
CA CYS A 388 -14.51 -7.89 -9.16
C CYS A 388 -15.79 -8.59 -9.69
N PRO A 389 -16.88 -7.85 -9.99
CA PRO A 389 -18.16 -8.46 -10.35
C PRO A 389 -18.27 -8.82 -11.84
N GLY A 390 -17.20 -8.67 -12.64
CA GLY A 390 -17.21 -8.96 -14.08
C GLY A 390 -17.79 -7.84 -14.95
N ALA A 391 -18.04 -6.65 -14.39
CA ALA A 391 -18.47 -5.44 -15.10
C ALA A 391 -17.42 -4.33 -14.97
N PRO A 392 -17.39 -3.31 -15.86
CA PRO A 392 -16.43 -2.21 -15.78
C PRO A 392 -16.72 -1.26 -14.60
N LEU A 393 -15.66 -0.65 -14.07
CA LEU A 393 -15.76 0.40 -13.04
C LEU A 393 -16.49 1.63 -13.61
N TRP A 394 -17.49 2.13 -12.91
CA TRP A 394 -18.28 3.27 -13.32
C TRP A 394 -17.52 4.58 -13.11
N GLY A 395 -17.31 5.32 -14.21
CA GLY A 395 -16.53 6.56 -14.21
C GLY A 395 -17.29 7.82 -13.76
N GLY A 396 -18.62 7.76 -13.57
CA GLY A 396 -19.48 8.93 -13.33
C GLY A 396 -20.33 9.36 -14.53
N GLY A 397 -20.32 8.59 -15.62
CA GLY A 397 -21.12 8.87 -16.82
C GLY A 397 -22.61 8.48 -16.68
N PRO A 398 -23.46 8.80 -17.69
CA PRO A 398 -24.90 8.55 -17.64
C PRO A 398 -25.28 7.08 -17.37
N LEU A 399 -26.38 6.89 -16.63
CA LEU A 399 -26.93 5.57 -16.27
C LEU A 399 -28.19 5.20 -17.04
N SER A 400 -28.52 5.88 -18.14
CA SER A 400 -29.76 5.65 -18.87
C SER A 400 -29.90 4.19 -19.34
N GLY A 401 -30.93 3.50 -18.82
CA GLY A 401 -31.16 2.07 -19.08
C GLY A 401 -30.14 1.10 -18.47
N LYS A 402 -29.22 1.58 -17.62
CA LYS A 402 -28.14 0.78 -17.03
C LYS A 402 -28.40 0.44 -15.56
N ARG A 403 -27.84 -0.66 -15.12
CA ARG A 403 -27.84 -1.16 -13.74
C ARG A 403 -26.46 -0.96 -13.12
N LEU A 404 -26.36 -0.05 -12.15
CA LEU A 404 -25.12 0.24 -11.43
C LEU A 404 -25.08 -0.54 -10.11
N LEU A 405 -24.05 -1.37 -9.93
CA LEU A 405 -23.73 -1.96 -8.64
C LEU A 405 -22.90 -1.01 -7.77
N VAL A 406 -23.44 -0.64 -6.62
CA VAL A 406 -22.70 0.00 -5.53
C VAL A 406 -22.37 -1.05 -4.49
N TRP A 407 -21.08 -1.30 -4.26
CA TRP A 407 -20.62 -2.30 -3.29
C TRP A 407 -19.97 -1.63 -2.08
N ARG A 408 -20.08 -2.30 -0.92
CA ARG A 408 -19.67 -1.81 0.39
C ARG A 408 -18.21 -1.40 0.53
N GLU A 409 -17.92 -0.67 1.60
CA GLU A 409 -16.56 -0.54 2.15
C GLU A 409 -16.24 -1.68 3.12
N GLN A 410 -14.95 -1.82 3.47
CA GLN A 410 -14.47 -2.90 4.34
C GLN A 410 -15.00 -2.83 5.77
N GLY A 411 -15.19 -1.61 6.30
CA GLY A 411 -15.72 -1.37 7.63
C GLY A 411 -17.19 -0.98 7.61
N ILE A 412 -17.99 -1.50 8.56
CA ILE A 412 -19.41 -1.14 8.69
C ILE A 412 -19.64 0.36 8.95
N GLY A 413 -18.72 1.02 9.66
CA GLY A 413 -18.81 2.47 9.93
C GLY A 413 -18.63 3.30 8.67
N ASP A 414 -17.68 2.91 7.82
CA ASP A 414 -17.46 3.57 6.53
C ASP A 414 -18.64 3.32 5.58
N GLU A 415 -19.17 2.09 5.57
CA GLU A 415 -20.37 1.73 4.82
C GLU A 415 -21.57 2.61 5.21
N LEU A 416 -21.82 2.82 6.51
CA LEU A 416 -22.87 3.72 7.00
C LEU A 416 -22.61 5.18 6.62
N MET A 417 -21.35 5.64 6.71
CA MET A 417 -20.98 7.01 6.35
C MET A 417 -21.18 7.30 4.86
N PHE A 418 -20.75 6.39 3.99
CA PHE A 418 -20.88 6.59 2.55
C PHE A 418 -22.28 6.26 2.02
N ALA A 419 -23.07 5.43 2.73
CA ALA A 419 -24.48 5.20 2.43
C ALA A 419 -25.32 6.48 2.41
N GLN A 420 -24.85 7.53 3.08
CA GLN A 420 -25.48 8.86 3.04
C GLN A 420 -25.56 9.45 1.62
N ARG A 421 -24.72 9.00 0.67
CA ARG A 421 -24.75 9.41 -0.73
C ARG A 421 -25.74 8.61 -1.60
N LEU A 422 -26.28 7.51 -1.10
CA LEU A 422 -27.19 6.65 -1.87
C LEU A 422 -28.50 7.32 -2.28
N PRO A 423 -29.19 8.13 -1.44
CA PRO A 423 -30.43 8.78 -1.85
C PRO A 423 -30.28 9.65 -3.10
N GLU A 424 -29.19 10.41 -3.20
CA GLU A 424 -28.87 11.26 -4.34
C GLU A 424 -28.60 10.41 -5.59
N LEU A 425 -27.75 9.38 -5.47
CA LEU A 425 -27.45 8.48 -6.58
C LEU A 425 -28.70 7.78 -7.11
N ILE A 426 -29.53 7.23 -6.21
CA ILE A 426 -30.76 6.52 -6.57
C ILE A 426 -31.74 7.47 -7.26
N ALA A 427 -31.90 8.68 -6.71
CA ALA A 427 -32.73 9.69 -7.34
C ALA A 427 -32.20 10.04 -8.74
N TRP A 428 -30.92 10.37 -8.86
CA TRP A 428 -30.29 10.74 -10.12
C TRP A 428 -30.39 9.63 -11.18
N ALA A 429 -30.02 8.40 -10.83
CA ALA A 429 -30.10 7.24 -11.72
C ALA A 429 -31.54 7.01 -12.24
N GLY A 430 -32.53 7.16 -11.36
CA GLY A 430 -33.93 6.96 -11.70
C GLY A 430 -34.51 7.98 -12.68
N HIS A 431 -33.98 9.22 -12.75
CA HIS A 431 -34.48 10.23 -13.69
C HIS A 431 -34.27 9.84 -15.16
N ASP A 432 -33.19 9.10 -15.44
CA ASP A 432 -32.83 8.68 -16.80
C ASP A 432 -33.17 7.20 -17.07
N GLY A 433 -33.97 6.56 -16.21
CA GLY A 433 -34.34 5.14 -16.35
C GLY A 433 -33.23 4.15 -15.99
N GLY A 434 -32.21 4.59 -15.25
CA GLY A 434 -31.20 3.73 -14.65
C GLY A 434 -31.69 3.10 -13.34
N HIS A 435 -30.97 2.07 -12.89
CA HIS A 435 -31.29 1.34 -11.65
C HIS A 435 -30.04 1.13 -10.80
N VAL A 436 -30.20 1.22 -9.47
CA VAL A 436 -29.09 1.02 -8.51
C VAL A 436 -29.29 -0.31 -7.78
N VAL A 437 -28.23 -1.11 -7.75
CA VAL A 437 -28.09 -2.31 -6.92
C VAL A 437 -27.09 -1.99 -5.81
N VAL A 438 -27.44 -2.28 -4.56
CA VAL A 438 -26.57 -2.05 -3.40
C VAL A 438 -26.20 -3.39 -2.78
N GLU A 439 -24.90 -3.71 -2.78
CA GLU A 439 -24.31 -4.80 -2.01
C GLU A 439 -23.81 -4.27 -0.66
N CYS A 440 -24.35 -4.82 0.43
CA CYS A 440 -24.08 -4.38 1.80
C CYS A 440 -23.70 -5.54 2.72
N ASP A 441 -23.24 -5.23 3.94
CA ASP A 441 -23.12 -6.23 5.01
C ASP A 441 -24.46 -6.98 5.19
N PRO A 442 -24.47 -8.33 5.33
CA PRO A 442 -25.71 -9.08 5.49
C PRO A 442 -26.61 -8.56 6.62
N ARG A 443 -26.00 -8.04 7.70
CA ARG A 443 -26.73 -7.47 8.85
C ARG A 443 -27.46 -6.16 8.52
N PHE A 444 -27.07 -5.46 7.45
CA PHE A 444 -27.74 -4.22 7.01
C PHE A 444 -28.84 -4.44 5.97
N VAL A 445 -28.98 -5.64 5.39
CA VAL A 445 -29.94 -5.89 4.30
C VAL A 445 -31.37 -5.43 4.65
N PRO A 446 -31.95 -5.77 5.82
CA PRO A 446 -33.30 -5.31 6.17
C PRO A 446 -33.39 -3.79 6.28
N LEU A 447 -32.42 -3.18 6.97
CA LEU A 447 -32.36 -1.73 7.20
C LEU A 447 -32.20 -0.96 5.88
N PHE A 448 -31.28 -1.38 5.01
CA PHE A 448 -31.00 -0.72 3.74
C PHE A 448 -32.16 -0.91 2.75
N ALA A 449 -32.75 -2.11 2.67
CA ALA A 449 -33.91 -2.34 1.80
C ALA A 449 -35.09 -1.43 2.17
N ARG A 450 -35.35 -1.26 3.48
CA ARG A 450 -36.38 -0.34 3.98
C ARG A 450 -36.04 1.13 3.74
N SER A 451 -34.76 1.49 3.84
CA SER A 451 -34.29 2.86 3.67
C SER A 451 -34.21 3.29 2.21
N PHE A 452 -33.97 2.35 1.30
CA PHE A 452 -33.74 2.58 -0.13
C PHE A 452 -34.69 1.77 -1.03
N PRO A 453 -36.02 1.96 -0.92
CA PRO A 453 -37.01 1.11 -1.61
C PRO A 453 -36.99 1.21 -3.15
N ARG A 454 -36.30 2.20 -3.71
CA ARG A 454 -36.10 2.37 -5.16
C ARG A 454 -34.81 1.71 -5.68
N ALA A 455 -34.03 1.07 -4.82
CA ALA A 455 -32.85 0.29 -5.18
C ALA A 455 -33.11 -1.20 -4.91
N THR A 456 -32.35 -2.06 -5.59
CA THR A 456 -32.25 -3.47 -5.17
C THR A 456 -31.16 -3.58 -4.11
N VAL A 457 -31.47 -4.08 -2.93
CA VAL A 457 -30.51 -4.28 -1.85
C VAL A 457 -30.27 -5.77 -1.66
N ARG A 458 -29.00 -6.18 -1.58
CA ARG A 458 -28.60 -7.58 -1.37
C ARG A 458 -27.33 -7.67 -0.52
N PRO A 459 -27.05 -8.83 0.12
CA PRO A 459 -25.79 -9.01 0.83
C PRO A 459 -24.62 -9.06 -0.15
N VAL A 460 -23.44 -8.65 0.32
CA VAL A 460 -22.16 -8.87 -0.35
C VAL A 460 -21.94 -10.39 -0.57
N PRO A 461 -21.39 -10.82 -1.72
CA PRO A 461 -21.07 -12.23 -1.96
C PRO A 461 -20.00 -12.75 -1.00
N ALA A 462 -19.89 -14.08 -0.89
CA ALA A 462 -18.89 -14.74 -0.06
C ALA A 462 -17.45 -14.50 -0.55
N SER A 463 -17.27 -14.29 -1.86
CA SER A 463 -15.98 -13.98 -2.48
C SER A 463 -16.06 -12.66 -3.26
N PRO A 464 -15.09 -11.74 -3.09
CA PRO A 464 -15.02 -10.51 -3.87
C PRO A 464 -14.96 -10.73 -5.39
N GLY A 465 -14.52 -11.91 -5.84
CA GLY A 465 -14.40 -12.28 -7.26
C GLY A 465 -15.64 -12.91 -7.88
N GLU A 466 -16.73 -13.08 -7.14
CA GLU A 466 -17.96 -13.71 -7.67
C GLU A 466 -18.61 -12.80 -8.74
N PRO A 467 -18.85 -13.26 -9.98
CA PRO A 467 -19.41 -12.40 -11.02
C PRO A 467 -20.88 -12.06 -10.74
N SER A 468 -21.35 -10.93 -11.28
CA SER A 468 -22.73 -10.49 -11.22
C SER A 468 -23.26 -10.27 -12.62
N SER A 469 -24.25 -11.06 -13.05
CA SER A 469 -24.79 -10.99 -14.41
C SER A 469 -25.86 -9.92 -14.62
N ASP A 470 -26.37 -9.33 -13.54
CA ASP A 470 -27.48 -8.37 -13.57
C ASP A 470 -27.01 -6.91 -13.51
N ILE A 471 -25.77 -6.59 -13.91
CA ILE A 471 -25.18 -5.26 -13.78
C ILE A 471 -24.45 -4.85 -15.05
N ASP A 472 -24.39 -3.54 -15.31
CA ASP A 472 -23.67 -2.97 -16.47
C ASP A 472 -22.37 -2.27 -16.07
N ALA A 473 -22.29 -1.83 -14.81
CA ALA A 473 -21.09 -1.21 -14.23
C ALA A 473 -21.11 -1.35 -12.71
N HIS A 474 -19.97 -1.12 -12.06
CA HIS A 474 -19.87 -1.15 -10.60
C HIS A 474 -19.04 0.00 -10.02
N VAL A 475 -19.24 0.33 -8.74
CA VAL A 475 -18.48 1.37 -8.02
C VAL A 475 -18.42 1.05 -6.52
N PRO A 476 -17.28 1.22 -5.85
CA PRO A 476 -17.25 1.17 -4.39
C PRO A 476 -17.99 2.37 -3.81
N ILE A 477 -18.75 2.14 -2.74
CA ILE A 477 -19.56 3.17 -2.10
C ILE A 477 -18.71 4.38 -1.64
N GLY A 478 -17.48 4.14 -1.17
CA GLY A 478 -16.54 5.17 -0.76
C GLY A 478 -16.02 6.07 -1.89
N SER A 479 -16.25 5.68 -3.14
CA SER A 479 -15.86 6.46 -4.32
C SER A 479 -17.01 7.29 -4.88
N LEU A 480 -18.24 7.16 -4.36
CA LEU A 480 -19.40 7.92 -4.84
C LEU A 480 -19.21 9.42 -4.73
N SER A 481 -18.60 9.90 -3.64
CA SER A 481 -18.33 11.33 -3.42
C SER A 481 -17.47 11.95 -4.51
N ARG A 482 -16.55 11.16 -5.11
CA ARG A 482 -15.77 11.62 -6.26
C ARG A 482 -16.61 11.74 -7.53
N ARG A 483 -17.48 10.75 -7.76
CA ARG A 483 -18.20 10.52 -9.02
C ARG A 483 -19.42 11.42 -9.19
N LEU A 484 -20.15 11.62 -8.10
CA LEU A 484 -21.30 12.52 -8.05
C LEU A 484 -20.89 14.00 -8.03
N GLY A 485 -19.60 14.27 -7.81
CA GLY A 485 -19.14 15.61 -7.50
C GLY A 485 -19.59 16.06 -6.11
N GLY A 486 -19.23 17.29 -5.75
CA GLY A 486 -19.63 17.89 -4.48
C GLY A 486 -18.57 18.81 -3.91
N THR A 487 -18.98 20.03 -3.60
CA THR A 487 -18.30 20.99 -2.74
C THR A 487 -18.74 20.77 -1.28
N LEU A 488 -18.03 21.34 -0.30
CA LEU A 488 -18.49 21.28 1.10
C LEU A 488 -19.93 21.79 1.31
N PRO A 489 -20.38 22.87 0.64
CA PRO A 489 -21.80 23.26 0.63
C PRO A 489 -22.76 22.15 0.21
N ASP A 490 -22.40 21.31 -0.76
CA ASP A 490 -23.26 20.21 -1.23
C ASP A 490 -23.47 19.16 -0.13
N PHE A 491 -22.44 18.89 0.67
CA PHE A 491 -22.58 18.03 1.85
C PHE A 491 -23.41 18.68 2.97
N ALA A 492 -23.43 20.02 3.06
CA ALA A 492 -24.25 20.72 4.04
C ALA A 492 -25.74 20.75 3.65
N THR A 493 -26.04 20.85 2.36
CA THR A 493 -27.42 20.84 1.83
C THR A 493 -28.02 19.43 1.75
N MET A 494 -27.23 18.37 1.59
CA MET A 494 -27.68 16.97 1.67
C MET A 494 -28.52 16.70 2.93
N GLY A 495 -28.03 17.14 4.09
CA GLY A 495 -28.70 16.90 5.37
C GLY A 495 -30.00 17.69 5.56
N ALA A 496 -30.09 18.87 4.95
CA ALA A 496 -31.24 19.77 5.09
C ALA A 496 -32.38 19.43 4.11
N ALA A 497 -32.08 18.91 2.93
CA ALA A 497 -33.06 18.65 1.88
C ALA A 497 -33.64 17.22 1.89
N VAL A 498 -32.90 16.23 2.39
CA VAL A 498 -33.22 14.79 2.19
C VAL A 498 -33.61 14.05 3.48
N GLY A 499 -33.36 14.64 4.66
CA GLY A 499 -33.54 13.96 5.95
C GLY A 499 -32.49 12.85 6.17
N PRO A 500 -32.61 12.03 7.24
CA PRO A 500 -31.69 10.92 7.48
C PRO A 500 -31.84 9.87 6.36
N ALA A 501 -30.70 9.35 5.88
CA ALA A 501 -30.74 8.36 4.80
C ALA A 501 -31.28 7.01 5.29
N LEU A 502 -31.06 6.66 6.56
CA LEU A 502 -31.51 5.39 7.13
C LEU A 502 -32.79 5.56 7.94
N ARG A 503 -33.65 4.53 7.87
CA ARG A 503 -34.93 4.48 8.56
C ARG A 503 -35.05 3.18 9.34
N ALA A 504 -35.10 3.26 10.67
CA ALA A 504 -35.43 2.11 11.52
C ALA A 504 -36.87 1.61 11.28
N ASP A 505 -37.19 0.39 11.68
CA ASP A 505 -38.57 -0.12 11.64
C ASP A 505 -39.45 0.68 12.62
N PRO A 506 -40.46 1.45 12.14
CA PRO A 506 -41.30 2.27 13.00
C PRO A 506 -42.04 1.49 14.08
N ALA A 507 -42.44 0.23 13.82
CA ALA A 507 -43.16 -0.59 14.79
C ALA A 507 -42.24 -1.08 15.92
N ALA A 508 -41.01 -1.47 15.56
CA ALA A 508 -39.97 -1.81 16.54
C ALA A 508 -39.56 -0.58 17.38
N VAL A 509 -39.41 0.60 16.77
CA VAL A 509 -39.12 1.86 17.49
C VAL A 509 -40.17 2.13 18.56
N GLU A 510 -41.45 2.00 18.22
CA GLU A 510 -42.54 2.25 19.17
C GLU A 510 -42.57 1.21 20.30
N THR A 511 -42.16 -0.02 20.01
CA THR A 511 -41.95 -1.05 21.04
C THR A 511 -40.82 -0.67 22.00
N TRP A 512 -39.69 -0.18 21.47
CA TRP A 512 -38.58 0.30 22.30
C TRP A 512 -38.94 1.52 23.14
N ARG A 513 -39.71 2.48 22.61
CA ARG A 513 -40.19 3.63 23.38
C ARG A 513 -40.98 3.21 24.62
N ARG A 514 -41.88 2.23 24.48
CA ARG A 514 -42.63 1.68 25.63
C ARG A 514 -41.73 0.96 26.64
N ARG A 515 -40.72 0.21 26.17
CA ARG A 515 -39.77 -0.47 27.06
C ARG A 515 -38.91 0.55 27.83
N LEU A 516 -38.43 1.57 27.14
CA LEU A 516 -37.59 2.62 27.70
C LEU A 516 -38.36 3.55 28.66
N SER A 517 -39.66 3.76 28.47
CA SER A 517 -40.46 4.51 29.44
C SER A 517 -40.63 3.75 30.75
N GLY A 518 -40.61 2.41 30.71
CA GLY A 518 -40.60 1.55 31.90
C GLY A 518 -39.35 1.68 32.78
N LEU A 519 -38.27 2.30 32.29
CA LEU A 519 -37.05 2.56 33.06
C LEU A 519 -37.14 3.82 33.95
N GLY A 520 -38.21 4.60 33.80
CA GLY A 520 -38.47 5.82 34.56
C GLY A 520 -38.40 7.11 33.74
N ASP A 521 -38.52 8.24 34.43
CA ASP A 521 -38.46 9.57 33.85
C ASP A 521 -37.02 10.11 33.83
N GLY A 522 -36.59 10.59 32.68
CA GLY A 522 -35.24 11.13 32.50
C GLY A 522 -34.79 11.13 31.06
N LEU A 523 -33.59 11.66 30.83
CA LEU A 523 -32.95 11.69 29.52
C LEU A 523 -32.37 10.31 29.18
N ARG A 524 -32.88 9.64 28.15
CA ARG A 524 -32.47 8.30 27.72
C ARG A 524 -31.27 8.41 26.81
N VAL A 525 -30.11 8.02 27.33
CA VAL A 525 -28.82 8.20 26.65
C VAL A 525 -28.19 6.85 26.36
N GLY A 526 -28.06 6.53 25.08
CA GLY A 526 -27.31 5.37 24.62
C GLY A 526 -25.81 5.60 24.74
N ILE A 527 -25.08 4.63 25.30
CA ILE A 527 -23.64 4.75 25.56
C ILE A 527 -22.90 3.57 24.96
N ALA A 528 -21.83 3.86 24.22
CA ALA A 528 -20.79 2.91 23.84
C ALA A 528 -19.41 3.52 24.15
N TRP A 529 -18.42 2.70 24.49
CA TRP A 529 -17.12 3.18 24.96
C TRP A 529 -15.92 2.65 24.18
N ARG A 530 -16.06 1.59 23.38
CA ARG A 530 -14.98 1.02 22.56
C ARG A 530 -15.47 0.24 21.34
N SER A 531 -14.57 -0.02 20.40
CA SER A 531 -14.78 -1.03 19.36
C SER A 531 -14.37 -2.43 19.83
N SER A 532 -14.81 -3.47 19.12
CA SER A 532 -14.24 -4.82 19.23
C SER A 532 -12.89 -4.95 18.51
N GLN A 533 -12.57 -4.01 17.61
CA GLN A 533 -11.26 -3.92 16.97
C GLN A 533 -10.31 -3.14 17.87
N LEU A 534 -9.56 -3.86 18.70
CA LEU A 534 -8.65 -3.31 19.71
C LEU A 534 -7.22 -3.18 19.19
N ASP A 535 -7.05 -2.91 17.89
CA ASP A 535 -5.73 -2.68 17.31
C ASP A 535 -5.02 -1.55 18.05
N PRO A 536 -3.70 -1.65 18.32
CA PRO A 536 -2.96 -0.61 19.03
C PRO A 536 -3.09 0.77 18.37
N ASP A 537 -3.24 0.81 17.05
CA ASP A 537 -3.44 2.03 16.26
C ASP A 537 -4.78 2.74 16.59
N ARG A 538 -5.81 1.99 17.01
CA ARG A 538 -7.17 2.49 17.28
C ARG A 538 -7.47 2.67 18.76
N MET A 539 -6.70 2.03 19.63
CA MET A 539 -6.88 2.11 21.08
C MET A 539 -6.92 3.56 21.63
N PRO A 540 -6.10 4.50 21.13
CA PRO A 540 -6.17 5.90 21.55
C PRO A 540 -7.50 6.61 21.21
N ASP A 541 -8.32 6.06 20.31
CA ASP A 541 -9.61 6.63 19.92
C ASP A 541 -10.76 6.20 20.85
N TYR A 542 -10.50 5.35 21.85
CA TYR A 542 -11.52 4.74 22.72
C TYR A 542 -11.38 5.12 24.19
N THR A 543 -12.41 4.72 24.95
CA THR A 543 -12.52 4.91 26.40
C THR A 543 -12.72 3.57 27.09
N ARG A 544 -12.63 3.54 28.41
CA ARG A 544 -13.00 2.39 29.23
C ARG A 544 -14.22 2.74 30.07
N ILE A 545 -15.01 1.75 30.48
CA ILE A 545 -16.23 2.00 31.26
C ILE A 545 -15.95 2.79 32.55
N GLU A 546 -14.76 2.65 33.13
CA GLU A 546 -14.36 3.35 34.35
C GLU A 546 -14.26 4.87 34.14
N ASP A 547 -13.90 5.30 32.92
CA ASP A 547 -13.80 6.72 32.58
C ASP A 547 -15.18 7.41 32.63
N TRP A 548 -16.27 6.65 32.46
CA TRP A 548 -17.64 7.17 32.33
C TRP A 548 -18.33 7.50 33.65
N ARG A 549 -17.65 7.35 34.79
CA ARG A 549 -18.22 7.63 36.12
C ARG A 549 -19.02 8.92 36.16
N LEU A 550 -18.41 10.03 35.72
CA LEU A 550 -19.02 11.37 35.78
C LEU A 550 -20.33 11.47 34.99
N VAL A 551 -20.45 10.73 33.88
CA VAL A 551 -21.65 10.73 33.03
C VAL A 551 -22.71 9.79 33.61
N LEU A 552 -22.32 8.57 34.00
CA LEU A 552 -23.24 7.54 34.49
C LEU A 552 -23.94 7.95 35.80
N THR A 553 -23.24 8.69 36.68
CA THR A 553 -23.79 9.12 37.96
C THR A 553 -24.59 10.42 37.90
N LEU A 554 -24.83 10.99 36.71
CA LEU A 554 -25.66 12.20 36.59
C LEU A 554 -27.12 11.92 36.99
N PRO A 555 -27.70 12.70 37.91
CA PRO A 555 -29.12 12.56 38.27
C PRO A 555 -30.02 12.83 37.05
N GLY A 556 -31.10 12.05 36.91
CA GLY A 556 -32.08 12.25 35.83
C GLY A 556 -31.63 11.78 34.43
N LEU A 557 -30.47 11.14 34.31
CA LEU A 557 -30.04 10.43 33.11
C LEU A 557 -30.45 8.96 33.22
N ILE A 558 -30.92 8.34 32.14
CA ILE A 558 -31.20 6.90 32.00
C ILE A 558 -30.18 6.35 31.00
N PRO A 559 -29.04 5.78 31.48
CA PRO A 559 -28.02 5.27 30.59
C PRO A 559 -28.49 3.93 30.01
N VAL A 560 -28.39 3.76 28.69
CA VAL A 560 -28.76 2.54 27.97
C VAL A 560 -27.51 1.99 27.29
N ASN A 561 -27.26 0.69 27.43
CA ASN A 561 -26.11 0.04 26.84
C ASN A 561 -26.26 -0.02 25.32
N LEU A 562 -25.27 0.50 24.60
CA LEU A 562 -25.09 0.30 23.16
C LEU A 562 -23.68 -0.25 22.85
N GLN A 563 -22.96 -0.71 23.87
CA GLN A 563 -21.67 -1.38 23.69
C GLN A 563 -21.91 -2.79 23.18
N TYR A 564 -21.52 -3.03 21.92
CA TYR A 564 -21.56 -4.35 21.33
C TYR A 564 -20.39 -5.23 21.77
N GLY A 565 -20.62 -6.55 21.74
CA GLY A 565 -19.69 -7.57 22.18
C GLY A 565 -19.76 -7.85 23.68
N ASP A 566 -18.88 -8.74 24.15
CA ASP A 566 -18.81 -9.11 25.56
C ASP A 566 -18.37 -7.91 26.39
N CYS A 567 -19.27 -7.43 27.24
CA CYS A 567 -19.08 -6.31 28.17
C CYS A 567 -19.67 -6.58 29.57
N ASP A 568 -20.05 -7.82 29.88
CA ASP A 568 -20.73 -8.17 31.14
C ASP A 568 -19.85 -7.84 32.35
N ALA A 569 -18.55 -8.17 32.26
CA ALA A 569 -17.58 -7.85 33.30
C ALA A 569 -17.39 -6.33 33.48
N GLU A 570 -17.41 -5.56 32.38
CA GLU A 570 -17.30 -4.09 32.42
C GLU A 570 -18.54 -3.47 33.07
N LEU A 571 -19.74 -3.94 32.72
CA LEU A 571 -21.00 -3.50 33.33
C LEU A 571 -21.07 -3.84 34.82
N ALA A 572 -20.64 -5.06 35.20
CA ALA A 572 -20.56 -5.47 36.60
C ALA A 572 -19.57 -4.61 37.39
N ALA A 573 -18.40 -4.32 36.82
CA ALA A 573 -17.39 -3.45 37.42
C ALA A 573 -17.93 -2.02 37.65
N ALA A 574 -18.65 -1.46 36.67
CA ALA A 574 -19.29 -0.16 36.80
C ALA A 574 -20.36 -0.13 37.92
N ARG A 575 -21.21 -1.17 38.00
CA ARG A 575 -22.20 -1.30 39.10
C ARG A 575 -21.50 -1.36 40.46
N ALA A 576 -20.43 -2.13 40.57
CA ALA A 576 -19.67 -2.25 41.82
C ALA A 576 -18.97 -0.94 42.21
N ALA A 577 -18.35 -0.25 41.24
CA ALA A 577 -17.54 0.95 41.50
C ALA A 577 -18.37 2.23 41.68
N PHE A 578 -19.50 2.36 40.95
CA PHE A 578 -20.28 3.60 40.84
C PHE A 578 -21.71 3.45 41.36
N GLY A 579 -22.13 2.25 41.75
CA GLY A 579 -23.52 1.93 42.11
C GLY A 579 -24.47 1.90 40.91
N ARG A 580 -23.95 2.03 39.68
CA ARG A 580 -24.75 2.16 38.46
C ARG A 580 -23.97 1.76 37.22
N ALA A 581 -24.67 1.18 36.25
CA ALA A 581 -24.18 0.93 34.89
C ALA A 581 -25.29 1.23 33.88
N PRO A 582 -24.97 1.35 32.58
CA PRO A 582 -25.97 1.36 31.53
C PRO A 582 -26.94 0.18 31.66
N HIS A 583 -28.23 0.43 31.40
CA HIS A 583 -29.25 -0.61 31.34
C HIS A 583 -29.03 -1.45 30.10
N ASP A 584 -28.91 -2.75 30.28
CA ASP A 584 -28.62 -3.71 29.22
C ASP A 584 -29.86 -4.55 28.91
N PHE A 585 -30.16 -4.71 27.62
CA PHE A 585 -31.29 -5.48 27.13
C PHE A 585 -30.79 -6.80 26.57
N ALA A 586 -30.79 -7.84 27.40
CA ALA A 586 -30.24 -9.16 27.07
C ALA A 586 -30.91 -9.87 25.88
N ASP A 587 -32.09 -9.41 25.46
CA ASP A 587 -32.84 -9.93 24.31
C ASP A 587 -32.50 -9.24 22.98
N LEU A 588 -31.56 -8.28 22.97
CA LEU A 588 -31.08 -7.62 21.75
C LEU A 588 -29.58 -7.86 21.54
N ASP A 589 -29.22 -8.49 20.42
CA ASP A 589 -27.83 -8.61 20.01
C ASP A 589 -27.34 -7.32 19.33
N LEU A 590 -26.61 -6.49 20.06
CA LEU A 590 -26.07 -5.21 19.57
C LEU A 590 -25.02 -5.36 18.45
N ARG A 591 -24.51 -6.57 18.19
CA ARG A 591 -23.50 -6.83 17.16
C ARG A 591 -24.13 -7.32 15.86
N ASP A 592 -25.06 -8.27 15.97
CA ASP A 592 -25.59 -9.00 14.82
C ASP A 592 -27.02 -8.59 14.45
N ASP A 593 -27.83 -8.12 15.42
CA ASP A 593 -29.15 -7.53 15.16
C ASP A 593 -29.04 -6.00 15.01
N LEU A 594 -28.47 -5.57 13.88
CA LEU A 594 -28.31 -4.15 13.57
C LEU A 594 -29.65 -3.45 13.25
N ASP A 595 -30.69 -4.19 12.86
CA ASP A 595 -32.02 -3.62 12.61
C ASP A 595 -32.77 -3.32 13.93
N GLY A 596 -32.73 -4.26 14.88
CA GLY A 596 -33.22 -4.07 16.25
C GLY A 596 -32.43 -2.99 16.99
N THR A 597 -31.10 -2.93 16.79
CA THR A 597 -30.23 -1.88 17.33
C THR A 597 -30.61 -0.50 16.77
N ALA A 598 -30.86 -0.39 15.46
CA ALA A 598 -31.33 0.83 14.84
C ALA A 598 -32.68 1.30 15.43
N ALA A 599 -33.60 0.36 15.68
CA ALA A 599 -34.88 0.64 16.31
C ALA A 599 -34.74 1.12 17.75
N LEU A 600 -33.86 0.51 18.56
CA LEU A 600 -33.54 0.97 19.91
C LEU A 600 -32.95 2.38 19.86
N MET A 601 -31.97 2.64 19.01
CA MET A 601 -31.33 3.95 18.87
C MET A 601 -32.32 5.05 18.52
N SER A 602 -33.23 4.79 17.59
CA SER A 602 -34.28 5.74 17.18
C SER A 602 -35.34 6.02 18.26
N ALA A 603 -35.34 5.25 19.36
CA ALA A 603 -36.18 5.49 20.53
C ALA A 603 -35.44 6.24 21.66
N LEU A 604 -34.15 6.53 21.52
CA LEU A 604 -33.34 7.27 22.50
C LEU A 604 -33.36 8.79 22.24
N ASP A 605 -33.04 9.55 23.29
CA ASP A 605 -32.94 11.02 23.19
C ASP A 605 -31.55 11.46 22.67
N LEU A 606 -30.52 10.67 22.96
CA LEU A 606 -29.13 10.96 22.60
C LEU A 606 -28.31 9.67 22.57
N VAL A 607 -27.31 9.61 21.68
CA VAL A 607 -26.24 8.61 21.72
C VAL A 607 -24.89 9.29 21.97
N ILE A 608 -24.09 8.75 22.88
CA ILE A 608 -22.73 9.19 23.13
C ILE A 608 -21.78 8.02 22.89
N ALA A 609 -20.82 8.22 21.99
CA ALA A 609 -19.86 7.19 21.63
C ALA A 609 -18.52 7.79 21.19
N PRO A 610 -17.39 7.09 21.36
CA PRO A 610 -16.18 7.41 20.61
C PRO A 610 -16.35 7.07 19.12
N ALA A 611 -15.28 7.18 18.33
CA ALA A 611 -15.24 6.87 16.90
C ALA A 611 -15.50 5.37 16.59
N THR A 612 -16.76 4.95 16.73
CA THR A 612 -17.26 3.59 16.61
C THR A 612 -18.55 3.56 15.81
N SER A 613 -18.80 2.45 15.13
CA SER A 613 -19.97 2.22 14.27
C SER A 613 -21.30 2.51 14.95
N THR A 614 -21.39 2.39 16.28
CA THR A 614 -22.55 2.78 17.08
C THR A 614 -22.92 4.26 16.86
N GLY A 615 -21.92 5.14 16.90
CA GLY A 615 -22.11 6.58 16.65
C GLY A 615 -22.42 6.88 15.19
N GLU A 616 -21.81 6.16 14.25
CA GLU A 616 -22.15 6.30 12.82
C GLU A 616 -23.58 5.85 12.51
N LEU A 617 -24.04 4.73 13.08
CA LEU A 617 -25.41 4.22 12.86
C LEU A 617 -26.45 5.19 13.44
N ALA A 618 -26.26 5.65 14.68
CA ALA A 618 -27.13 6.63 15.30
C ALA A 618 -27.18 7.94 14.48
N GLY A 619 -26.02 8.42 14.00
CA GLY A 619 -25.93 9.59 13.14
C GLY A 619 -26.63 9.39 11.79
N ALA A 620 -26.53 8.20 11.20
CA ALA A 620 -27.19 7.85 9.94
C ALA A 620 -28.72 7.78 10.05
N LEU A 621 -29.23 7.42 11.24
CA LEU A 621 -30.65 7.42 11.59
C LEU A 621 -31.18 8.83 11.95
N GLY A 622 -30.30 9.83 12.05
CA GLY A 622 -30.66 11.19 12.45
C GLY A 622 -30.90 11.37 13.96
N VAL A 623 -30.54 10.39 14.78
CA VAL A 623 -30.58 10.50 16.24
C VAL A 623 -29.51 11.52 16.67
N PRO A 624 -29.75 12.39 17.67
CA PRO A 624 -28.71 13.23 18.23
C PRO A 624 -27.51 12.39 18.69
N VAL A 625 -26.30 12.76 18.26
CA VAL A 625 -25.06 12.04 18.63
C VAL A 625 -24.03 13.01 19.17
N TRP A 626 -23.41 12.67 20.30
CA TRP A 626 -22.16 13.29 20.76
C TRP A 626 -21.01 12.32 20.56
N ARG A 627 -20.17 12.60 19.57
CA ARG A 627 -19.03 11.75 19.23
C ARG A 627 -17.75 12.28 19.86
N LEU A 628 -17.04 11.42 20.57
CA LEU A 628 -15.71 11.71 21.11
C LEU A 628 -14.66 11.28 20.09
N GLY A 629 -13.65 12.11 19.85
CA GLY A 629 -12.60 11.75 18.90
C GLY A 629 -11.39 12.66 18.96
N ARG A 630 -10.32 12.23 18.28
CA ARG A 630 -9.09 13.01 18.16
C ARG A 630 -9.20 14.03 17.03
N THR A 631 -8.51 15.16 17.18
CA THR A 631 -8.34 16.11 16.07
C THR A 631 -7.67 15.45 14.86
N GLY A 632 -7.99 15.92 13.66
CA GLY A 632 -7.43 15.36 12.42
C GLY A 632 -8.24 14.23 11.79
N ASP A 633 -9.50 14.06 12.20
CA ASP A 633 -10.44 13.16 11.54
C ASP A 633 -10.73 13.65 10.11
N TRP A 634 -10.21 12.92 9.12
CA TRP A 634 -10.39 13.24 7.71
C TRP A 634 -11.86 13.25 7.28
N THR A 635 -12.74 12.51 7.99
CA THR A 635 -14.18 12.46 7.69
C THR A 635 -14.91 13.75 8.06
N ALA A 636 -14.27 14.66 8.79
CA ALA A 636 -14.75 16.02 9.00
C ALA A 636 -14.60 16.92 7.76
N LEU A 637 -13.82 16.47 6.76
CA LEU A 637 -13.63 17.13 5.47
C LEU A 637 -13.13 18.59 5.61
N GLY A 638 -12.24 18.86 6.56
CA GLY A 638 -11.75 20.22 6.84
C GLY A 638 -12.74 21.14 7.54
N THR A 639 -13.86 20.61 8.04
CA THR A 639 -14.86 21.37 8.80
C THR A 639 -14.78 21.08 10.29
N GLY A 640 -15.42 21.89 11.12
CA GLY A 640 -15.58 21.62 12.56
C GLY A 640 -16.60 20.53 12.90
N VAL A 641 -17.25 19.94 11.88
CA VAL A 641 -18.34 18.97 12.02
C VAL A 641 -18.11 17.77 11.10
N ARG A 642 -18.95 16.73 11.17
CA ARG A 642 -18.98 15.67 10.15
C ARG A 642 -20.13 15.97 9.20
N PRO A 643 -19.86 16.33 7.93
CA PRO A 643 -20.92 16.70 7.01
C PRO A 643 -21.96 15.58 6.81
N TRP A 644 -21.50 14.33 6.83
CA TRP A 644 -22.29 13.08 6.72
C TRP A 644 -23.43 12.92 7.73
N PHE A 645 -23.29 13.49 8.93
CA PHE A 645 -24.21 13.27 10.06
C PHE A 645 -24.66 14.60 10.64
N PRO A 646 -25.77 15.18 10.15
CA PRO A 646 -26.28 16.46 10.61
C PRO A 646 -26.60 16.50 12.11
N SER A 647 -27.05 15.38 12.67
CA SER A 647 -27.38 15.23 14.09
C SER A 647 -26.18 15.03 15.01
N MET A 648 -24.95 14.97 14.45
CA MET A 648 -23.74 14.66 15.19
C MET A 648 -22.97 15.92 15.60
N ARG A 649 -22.71 16.03 16.90
CA ARG A 649 -21.80 16.99 17.52
C ARG A 649 -20.49 16.29 17.88
N LEU A 650 -19.37 16.98 17.68
CA LEU A 650 -18.03 16.43 17.89
C LEU A 650 -17.38 17.05 19.13
N PHE A 651 -16.75 16.20 19.94
CA PHE A 651 -15.86 16.58 21.02
C PHE A 651 -14.45 16.16 20.62
N TRP A 652 -13.57 17.16 20.47
CA TRP A 652 -12.20 16.98 20.02
C TRP A 652 -11.21 17.07 21.18
N THR A 653 -10.25 16.16 21.21
CA THR A 653 -9.09 16.23 22.13
C THR A 653 -8.22 17.44 21.81
N GLY A 654 -7.70 18.10 22.84
CA GLY A 654 -6.56 19.00 22.72
C GLY A 654 -5.23 18.24 22.54
N PRO A 655 -4.12 18.96 22.29
CA PRO A 655 -2.79 18.36 22.22
C PRO A 655 -2.43 17.59 23.49
N GLY A 656 -2.10 16.30 23.34
CA GLY A 656 -1.72 15.42 24.45
C GLY A 656 -2.88 14.86 25.28
N GLU A 657 -4.12 15.27 25.02
CA GLU A 657 -5.31 14.71 25.68
C GLU A 657 -5.69 13.35 25.09
N ARG A 658 -6.18 12.45 25.94
CA ARG A 658 -6.83 11.20 25.54
C ARG A 658 -8.31 11.47 25.29
N VAL A 659 -8.97 10.60 24.51
CA VAL A 659 -10.42 10.70 24.28
C VAL A 659 -11.22 10.64 25.58
N ALA A 660 -10.76 9.87 26.58
CA ALA A 660 -11.38 9.81 27.91
C ALA A 660 -11.39 11.16 28.64
N ASP A 661 -10.42 12.03 28.37
CA ASP A 661 -10.29 13.34 29.04
C ASP A 661 -11.38 14.33 28.57
N LEU A 662 -12.19 13.96 27.58
CA LEU A 662 -13.36 14.71 27.11
C LEU A 662 -14.62 14.49 27.96
N LEU A 663 -14.69 13.41 28.73
CA LEU A 663 -15.88 13.03 29.49
C LEU A 663 -16.33 14.06 30.56
N PRO A 664 -15.43 14.79 31.26
CA PRO A 664 -15.84 15.89 32.14
C PRO A 664 -16.60 17.00 31.38
N LYS A 665 -16.17 17.34 30.17
CA LYS A 665 -16.85 18.33 29.32
C LYS A 665 -18.21 17.81 28.84
N VAL A 666 -18.28 16.53 28.47
CA VAL A 666 -19.55 15.86 28.13
C VAL A 666 -20.53 15.89 29.31
N ALA A 667 -20.08 15.55 30.52
CA ALA A 667 -20.93 15.57 31.71
C ALA A 667 -21.47 16.97 32.01
N ALA A 668 -20.62 18.00 31.90
CA ALA A 668 -21.04 19.40 32.09
C ALA A 668 -22.09 19.84 31.05
N ASP A 669 -21.91 19.44 29.79
CA ASP A 669 -22.85 19.75 28.71
C ASP A 669 -24.18 19.00 28.87
N LEU A 670 -24.15 17.72 29.27
CA LEU A 670 -25.34 16.92 29.56
C LEU A 670 -26.17 17.54 30.69
N GLU A 671 -25.52 18.00 31.76
CA GLU A 671 -26.19 18.66 32.87
C GLU A 671 -26.90 19.95 32.42
N ARG A 672 -26.36 20.68 31.43
CA ARG A 672 -27.05 21.84 30.84
C ARG A 672 -28.28 21.43 30.03
N VAL A 673 -28.18 20.41 29.17
CA VAL A 673 -29.31 19.89 28.38
C VAL A 673 -30.43 19.40 29.31
N ARG A 674 -30.06 18.68 30.37
CA ARG A 674 -31.00 18.19 31.38
C ARG A 674 -31.75 19.32 32.07
N ARG A 675 -31.04 20.38 32.51
CA ARG A 675 -31.67 21.57 33.14
C ARG A 675 -32.59 22.33 32.18
N ALA A 676 -32.39 22.21 30.88
CA ALA A 676 -33.27 22.75 29.85
C ALA A 676 -34.47 21.83 29.53
N GLY A 677 -34.76 20.82 30.36
CA GLY A 677 -35.88 19.90 30.15
C GLY A 677 -35.66 18.89 29.03
N GLY A 678 -34.41 18.56 28.70
CA GLY A 678 -34.09 17.66 27.59
C GLY A 678 -34.24 18.27 26.21
N CYS A 679 -34.52 19.58 26.13
CA CYS A 679 -34.64 20.29 24.86
C CYS A 679 -33.24 20.60 24.30
N PHE A 680 -32.84 19.90 23.24
CA PHE A 680 -31.60 20.16 22.53
C PHE A 680 -31.70 21.47 21.74
N ARG A 681 -30.77 22.40 21.99
CA ARG A 681 -30.63 23.62 21.19
C ARG A 681 -29.80 23.34 19.93
N ASN A 682 -29.86 24.23 18.95
CA ASN A 682 -28.94 24.24 17.79
C ASN A 682 -27.44 24.42 18.17
N SER A 683 -27.10 24.60 19.45
CA SER A 683 -25.70 24.51 19.93
C SER A 683 -25.32 23.10 20.38
N ASP A 684 -26.31 22.28 20.71
CA ASP A 684 -26.17 20.92 21.23
C ASP A 684 -26.17 19.88 20.09
N VAL A 685 -26.58 20.32 18.89
CA VAL A 685 -26.52 19.65 17.58
C VAL A 685 -26.04 20.70 16.56
N LYS A 686 -25.11 20.36 15.64
CA LYS A 686 -24.40 21.22 14.64
C LYS A 686 -24.59 22.77 14.68
N ARG A 687 -23.46 23.50 14.60
CA ARG A 687 -23.35 24.71 13.77
C ARG A 687 -22.32 24.48 12.66
N PRO A 688 -22.67 24.55 11.37
CA PRO A 688 -21.68 24.79 10.34
C PRO A 688 -21.15 26.22 10.55
N GLY A 689 -19.83 26.34 10.71
CA GLY A 689 -19.10 27.60 10.65
C GLY A 689 -18.61 27.84 9.23
#